data_AF-A0A2D9ECM5-F1
#
_entry.id   AF-A0A2D9ECM5-F1
#
_cell.length_a   1.000
_cell.length_b   1.000
_cell.length_c   1.000
_cell.angle_alpha   90.00
_cell.angle_beta   90.00
_cell.angle_gamma   90.00
#
_symmetry.space_group_name_H-M   'P 1'
#
loop_
_entity.id
_entity.type
_entity.pdbx_description
1 polymer ?
#
loop_
_entity_poly.entity_id
_entity_poly.type
_entity_poly.pdbx_seq_one_letter_code
_entity_poly.pdbx_strand_id
1 'polypeptide(L)'
;MTTRFNFLLAFFVGFTTLAGSASAQGLVINEVDVIPGDGEQFVELFGLPSSDLDGYSLALVKAQFLGGGVYEAQIYEALDLTGESLNEDGFVAFALPLNTTIAGVALYEADIESLVVGEAPPSDDVVDAIIYGNTSPGNPQAAVLLQAVMPAGSGLIYEGAEGNGQGQSISRFPNGGDAFDIDSYVLQAPTQGISNILACDGGYLEITNLANDTLCTDQGPAVATFNHFTDAPYALLTLLVVDPATGEIAVTANGSAVNFQGLGDGEFNVVAVSHDLPLVGSTIEVGQQLSGVIGEGCFSVSDFPFVVLCETCEVPACDGGTMLDASGAPEVLVCLSDDGTLVPFGYYSEAVEDDFLFAICNDDDEVLATTAEPYYDFTDLGADIYHVWGVSTQGDLDQTTVETGELVFNATALECDSVGASALEVTVMQCGDAGLCDDLIISEYVEGDSHNKAIEIHNPTPLTIDLAPYSVETYNNGATEPTQQLDLEGQLLPGGTFVIGNSQAVGAILNVSTVFSNVTWYNGNDAIVLRKNEEAIDIMGEIGEDPGEPWTVTTGGAMAEFTLVRKPNIGSGSTDWSEGMTQWDGYPQDTFDFLGDHSATCGGLGTMQIGFDFPELYVTEGGGVEVSMSPTYPLEDAVLKVSVAGGDAVVGVDYPDVFPLEFNFEMGLLNSQTFTFTAIDEEEPEIQEDVLLALSIVSGDVELGIDTMVVHILPSDLDYPVYEINQVRGVNPQGVLDSIGTACELRGIVHGWNDYPSGLQFTLIDETNGINAFSPVNDFGYDVVEGDSVRARGVIDQYLGLAQIRLDTLIYEGSGFDSEQPNLVFELDEETESRIIKLKCVELVNPAEWTNATPGFDVSITTGTQEILMRVDANTDLFGQPAPVGVFGVSGIGGQRDYNPPLVDGYTITPRGQFDLTEPVIADFIVVSPWDGSSGVVEVFNMSAGAGGYHWSMGDGETYTDDTPEHWYSESGTFTITLTAFSEDGECSSQATNDVISNWVSVEDFESGIGEALAYPNPTSSEQLIEFSGEGVEFIQIFDTKGSTILSNQIPKTNRVKLDFSSFEKGVYTLIAEGYSAIRIIVQ
;
A
#
# COMPACT_ATOMS: atom_id res chain seq x y z
N MET A 1 66.47 -39.62 -15.51
CA MET A 1 66.90 -38.23 -15.22
C MET A 1 65.70 -37.35 -15.49
N THR A 2 65.12 -36.84 -14.40
CA THR A 2 64.36 -35.59 -14.25
C THR A 2 63.20 -35.20 -15.20
N THR A 3 62.07 -34.94 -14.51
CA THR A 3 61.01 -33.92 -14.69
C THR A 3 59.72 -34.21 -15.47
N ARG A 4 58.65 -33.62 -14.92
CA ARG A 4 57.21 -33.99 -14.83
C ARG A 4 56.35 -33.47 -16.00
N PHE A 5 55.17 -34.08 -16.26
CA PHE A 5 53.82 -33.47 -16.11
C PHE A 5 52.66 -34.44 -16.53
N ASN A 6 51.53 -34.30 -15.81
CA ASN A 6 50.10 -34.60 -16.08
C ASN A 6 49.47 -36.01 -16.27
N PHE A 7 48.58 -36.30 -15.30
CA PHE A 7 47.11 -36.54 -15.32
C PHE A 7 46.42 -37.64 -16.17
N LEU A 8 45.64 -38.44 -15.41
CA LEU A 8 44.36 -39.17 -15.62
C LEU A 8 43.92 -39.60 -17.04
N LEU A 9 43.49 -40.87 -17.21
CA LEU A 9 42.07 -41.30 -17.14
C LEU A 9 41.89 -42.83 -17.28
N ALA A 10 40.98 -43.35 -16.47
CA ALA A 10 40.02 -44.48 -16.60
C ALA A 10 40.44 -45.88 -17.12
N PHE A 11 40.10 -46.88 -16.29
CA PHE A 11 39.77 -48.25 -16.70
C PHE A 11 38.49 -48.73 -15.97
N PHE A 12 37.65 -49.40 -16.75
CA PHE A 12 36.38 -50.06 -16.41
C PHE A 12 36.53 -51.23 -15.40
N VAL A 13 35.54 -51.45 -14.51
CA VAL A 13 34.70 -52.68 -14.31
C VAL A 13 33.80 -52.46 -13.07
N GLY A 14 32.50 -52.79 -13.21
CA GLY A 14 31.42 -52.35 -12.33
C GLY A 14 31.11 -53.15 -11.07
N PHE A 15 30.05 -52.71 -10.38
CA PHE A 15 29.36 -53.40 -9.28
C PHE A 15 27.90 -52.88 -9.17
N THR A 16 26.97 -53.83 -9.05
CA THR A 16 25.67 -53.80 -8.35
C THR A 16 24.72 -52.60 -8.45
N THR A 17 23.48 -52.89 -8.88
CA THR A 17 22.26 -52.14 -8.59
C THR A 17 22.13 -51.84 -7.09
N LEU A 18 22.37 -50.60 -6.71
CA LEU A 18 21.72 -49.98 -5.56
C LEU A 18 20.43 -49.37 -6.10
N ALA A 19 19.29 -49.88 -5.63
CA ALA A 19 18.05 -49.13 -5.69
C ALA A 19 18.33 -47.81 -4.97
N GLY A 20 18.20 -46.70 -5.69
CA GLY A 20 18.19 -45.37 -5.08
C GLY A 20 17.03 -45.34 -4.11
N SER A 21 17.37 -45.10 -2.85
CA SER A 21 16.46 -44.86 -1.74
C SER A 21 15.48 -43.75 -2.12
N ALA A 22 14.21 -44.10 -2.29
CA ALA A 22 13.14 -43.19 -1.93
C ALA A 22 13.41 -42.74 -0.49
N SER A 23 13.36 -41.44 -0.23
CA SER A 23 13.29 -40.92 1.14
C SER A 23 12.14 -41.66 1.83
N ALA A 24 12.44 -42.46 2.85
CA ALA A 24 11.45 -43.24 3.57
C ALA A 24 10.68 -42.29 4.48
N GLN A 25 9.45 -41.96 4.11
CA GLN A 25 8.51 -41.32 5.03
C GLN A 25 8.29 -42.27 6.22
N GLY A 26 8.63 -41.81 7.43
CA GLY A 26 8.42 -42.58 8.67
C GLY A 26 6.94 -42.72 9.01
N LEU A 27 6.58 -43.71 9.82
CA LEU A 27 5.23 -43.87 10.36
C LEU A 27 4.93 -42.73 11.35
N VAL A 28 3.80 -42.04 11.19
CA VAL A 28 3.39 -40.88 12.00
C VAL A 28 1.94 -41.01 12.48
N ILE A 29 1.57 -40.23 13.50
CA ILE A 29 0.17 -40.06 13.92
C ILE A 29 -0.46 -38.98 13.03
N ASN A 30 -1.48 -39.36 12.25
CA ASN A 30 -2.17 -38.48 11.32
C ASN A 30 -3.29 -37.69 12.01
N GLU A 31 -4.12 -38.37 12.82
CA GLU A 31 -5.31 -37.78 13.42
C GLU A 31 -5.59 -38.37 14.81
N VAL A 32 -6.10 -37.54 15.72
CA VAL A 32 -6.60 -37.95 17.03
C VAL A 32 -7.97 -37.31 17.25
N ASP A 33 -9.03 -38.12 17.30
CA ASP A 33 -10.39 -37.64 17.57
C ASP A 33 -10.83 -37.95 19.00
N VAL A 34 -10.93 -36.90 19.81
CA VAL A 34 -11.29 -36.96 21.23
C VAL A 34 -12.77 -36.64 21.49
N ILE A 35 -13.48 -36.06 20.52
CA ILE A 35 -14.85 -35.55 20.68
C ILE A 35 -15.82 -36.50 19.97
N PRO A 36 -16.73 -37.18 20.69
CA PRO A 36 -17.71 -38.06 20.08
C PRO A 36 -18.84 -37.22 19.45
N GLY A 37 -18.54 -36.59 18.31
CA GLY A 37 -19.48 -35.74 17.57
C GLY A 37 -20.51 -36.55 16.79
N ASP A 38 -20.15 -37.74 16.30
CA ASP A 38 -21.05 -38.76 15.72
C ASP A 38 -20.34 -40.14 15.49
N GLY A 39 -19.11 -40.33 15.99
CA GLY A 39 -18.26 -41.52 15.81
C GLY A 39 -17.61 -42.05 17.11
N GLU A 40 -16.85 -43.15 17.03
CA GLU A 40 -16.00 -43.66 18.14
C GLU A 40 -14.69 -42.86 18.20
N GLN A 41 -14.16 -42.61 19.39
CA GLN A 41 -12.84 -41.97 19.57
C GLN A 41 -11.75 -42.81 18.92
N PHE A 42 -10.85 -42.20 18.14
CA PHE A 42 -9.82 -42.93 17.41
C PHE A 42 -8.48 -42.18 17.31
N VAL A 43 -7.44 -42.95 16.99
CA VAL A 43 -6.12 -42.48 16.58
C VAL A 43 -5.85 -43.05 15.19
N GLU A 44 -5.57 -42.21 14.20
CA GLU A 44 -5.17 -42.61 12.86
C GLU A 44 -3.67 -42.45 12.65
N LEU A 45 -3.04 -43.42 12.00
CA LEU A 45 -1.63 -43.37 11.60
C LEU A 45 -1.51 -43.26 10.09
N PHE A 46 -0.46 -42.58 9.63
CA PHE A 46 -0.10 -42.48 8.22
C PHE A 46 1.36 -42.88 7.97
N GLY A 47 1.63 -43.46 6.82
CA GLY A 47 2.97 -43.83 6.39
C GLY A 47 2.97 -44.52 5.03
N LEU A 48 4.04 -45.26 4.74
CA LEU A 48 4.19 -45.97 3.46
C LEU A 48 3.01 -46.93 3.20
N PRO A 49 2.28 -46.78 2.07
CA PRO A 49 1.15 -47.66 1.75
C PRO A 49 1.46 -49.15 1.88
N SER A 50 0.53 -49.88 2.51
CA SER A 50 0.64 -51.34 2.75
C SER A 50 1.85 -51.78 3.59
N SER A 51 2.48 -50.90 4.38
CA SER A 51 3.53 -51.29 5.33
C SER A 51 2.96 -52.04 6.54
N ASP A 52 3.76 -52.96 7.09
CA ASP A 52 3.47 -53.60 8.38
C ASP A 52 3.87 -52.70 9.54
N LEU A 53 3.15 -52.83 10.66
CA LEU A 53 3.38 -52.05 11.88
C LEU A 53 4.08 -52.88 12.97
N ASP A 54 4.74 -53.97 12.57
CA ASP A 54 5.46 -54.86 13.49
C ASP A 54 6.61 -54.11 14.18
N GLY A 55 6.61 -54.12 15.52
CA GLY A 55 7.62 -53.43 16.32
C GLY A 55 7.25 -52.01 16.76
N TYR A 56 6.07 -51.51 16.36
CA TYR A 56 5.51 -50.26 16.87
C TYR A 56 4.48 -50.49 17.98
N SER A 57 4.39 -49.54 18.90
CA SER A 57 3.38 -49.52 19.96
C SER A 57 2.85 -48.10 20.19
N LEU A 58 1.60 -47.96 20.61
CA LEU A 58 1.01 -46.70 21.04
C LEU A 58 0.88 -46.65 22.57
N ALA A 59 1.20 -45.51 23.18
CA ALA A 59 0.94 -45.22 24.57
C ALA A 59 0.00 -44.01 24.69
N LEU A 60 -1.05 -44.14 25.50
CA LEU A 60 -1.87 -43.02 25.92
C LEU A 60 -1.39 -42.51 27.28
N VAL A 61 -1.03 -41.24 27.36
CA VAL A 61 -0.43 -40.61 28.55
C VAL A 61 -1.33 -39.55 29.14
N LYS A 62 -1.32 -39.40 30.47
CA LYS A 62 -2.08 -38.36 31.18
C LYS A 62 -1.29 -37.77 32.34
N ALA A 63 -1.65 -36.57 32.77
CA ALA A 63 -1.09 -35.96 33.96
C ALA A 63 -1.79 -36.48 35.23
N GLN A 64 -1.02 -37.01 36.17
CA GLN A 64 -1.48 -37.51 37.46
C GLN A 64 -1.10 -36.53 38.57
N PHE A 65 -2.09 -36.06 39.34
CA PHE A 65 -1.85 -35.14 40.46
C PHE A 65 -1.27 -35.87 41.68
N LEU A 66 -0.17 -35.32 42.24
CA LEU A 66 0.54 -35.87 43.41
C LEU A 66 0.31 -35.07 44.71
N GLY A 67 -0.37 -33.92 44.62
CA GLY A 67 -0.58 -33.01 45.76
C GLY A 67 0.34 -31.78 45.73
N GLY A 68 -0.12 -30.66 46.29
CA GLY A 68 0.70 -29.44 46.41
C GLY A 68 1.01 -28.72 45.09
N GLY A 69 0.21 -28.92 44.04
CA GLY A 69 0.42 -28.34 42.71
C GLY A 69 1.37 -29.14 41.81
N VAL A 70 1.81 -30.32 42.25
CA VAL A 70 2.76 -31.17 41.51
C VAL A 70 2.00 -32.26 40.73
N TYR A 71 2.42 -32.48 39.48
CA TYR A 71 1.91 -33.52 38.58
C TYR A 71 3.06 -34.41 38.09
N GLU A 72 2.75 -35.65 37.72
CA GLU A 72 3.64 -36.57 36.98
C GLU A 72 2.93 -37.14 35.75
N ALA A 73 3.66 -37.42 34.67
CA ALA A 73 3.09 -38.10 33.50
C ALA A 73 2.98 -39.60 33.77
N GLN A 74 1.87 -40.20 33.32
CA GLN A 74 1.60 -41.62 33.51
C GLN A 74 0.92 -42.21 32.27
N ILE A 75 1.39 -43.39 31.83
CA ILE A 75 0.69 -44.19 30.82
C ILE A 75 -0.60 -44.72 31.44
N TYR A 76 -1.75 -44.47 30.81
CA TYR A 76 -3.04 -45.00 31.25
C TYR A 76 -3.60 -46.10 30.36
N GLU A 77 -3.12 -46.21 29.12
CA GLU A 77 -3.45 -47.28 28.17
C GLU A 77 -2.27 -47.46 27.20
N ALA A 78 -2.08 -48.66 26.67
CA ALA A 78 -1.08 -48.93 25.64
C ALA A 78 -1.57 -50.01 24.66
N LEU A 79 -1.20 -49.89 23.39
CA LEU A 79 -1.61 -50.79 22.31
C LEU A 79 -0.37 -51.29 21.53
N ASP A 80 -0.26 -52.62 21.38
CA ASP A 80 0.72 -53.27 20.51
C ASP A 80 0.18 -53.29 19.07
N LEU A 81 0.97 -52.80 18.11
CA LEU A 81 0.58 -52.73 16.70
C LEU A 81 1.05 -53.95 15.88
N THR A 82 1.67 -54.94 16.53
CA THR A 82 2.15 -56.14 15.87
C THR A 82 1.01 -56.89 15.17
N GLY A 83 1.17 -57.12 13.86
CA GLY A 83 0.18 -57.78 13.01
C GLY A 83 -0.82 -56.86 12.31
N GLU A 84 -0.74 -55.54 12.55
CA GLU A 84 -1.51 -54.52 11.83
C GLU A 84 -0.72 -53.97 10.62
N SER A 85 -1.42 -53.36 9.67
CA SER A 85 -0.81 -52.80 8.45
C SER A 85 -1.58 -51.60 7.92
N LEU A 86 -0.87 -50.65 7.30
CA LEU A 86 -1.49 -49.52 6.59
C LEU A 86 -2.27 -50.00 5.35
N ASN A 87 -3.28 -49.24 4.93
CA ASN A 87 -4.06 -49.55 3.73
C ASN A 87 -3.31 -49.16 2.43
N GLU A 88 -3.96 -49.31 1.26
CA GLU A 88 -3.38 -48.97 -0.05
C GLU A 88 -3.10 -47.47 -0.23
N ASP A 89 -3.69 -46.64 0.63
CA ASP A 89 -3.53 -45.18 0.64
C ASP A 89 -2.59 -44.72 1.78
N GLY A 90 -2.06 -45.64 2.60
CA GLY A 90 -1.13 -45.31 3.69
C GLY A 90 -1.75 -45.07 5.06
N PHE A 91 -3.04 -45.36 5.28
CA PHE A 91 -3.75 -45.04 6.53
C PHE A 91 -4.18 -46.28 7.34
N VAL A 92 -4.26 -46.15 8.67
CA VAL A 92 -4.97 -47.08 9.57
C VAL A 92 -5.49 -46.35 10.81
N ALA A 93 -6.69 -46.68 11.28
CA ALA A 93 -7.29 -46.06 12.47
C ALA A 93 -7.59 -47.07 13.58
N PHE A 94 -7.30 -46.68 14.83
CA PHE A 94 -7.49 -47.46 16.04
C PHE A 94 -8.49 -46.79 16.97
N ALA A 95 -9.59 -47.47 17.30
CA ALA A 95 -10.56 -46.99 18.28
C ALA A 95 -9.99 -47.14 19.71
N LEU A 96 -9.79 -46.02 20.41
CA LEU A 96 -9.07 -45.98 21.68
C LEU A 96 -9.81 -45.09 22.71
N PRO A 97 -9.73 -45.39 24.02
CA PRO A 97 -10.43 -44.65 25.05
C PRO A 97 -9.70 -43.34 25.42
N LEU A 98 -9.83 -42.32 24.59
CA LEU A 98 -9.11 -41.04 24.73
C LEU A 98 -9.71 -40.16 25.83
N ASN A 99 -8.86 -39.52 26.64
CA ASN A 99 -9.27 -38.64 27.74
C ASN A 99 -9.70 -37.25 27.24
N THR A 100 -10.87 -36.75 27.60
CA THR A 100 -11.41 -35.50 27.04
C THR A 100 -10.88 -34.21 27.69
N THR A 101 -9.99 -34.30 28.69
CA THR A 101 -9.42 -33.11 29.37
C THR A 101 -8.02 -32.77 28.89
N ILE A 102 -6.98 -33.34 29.49
CA ILE A 102 -5.59 -33.20 29.04
C ILE A 102 -4.90 -34.57 29.06
N ALA A 103 -4.35 -34.95 27.92
CA ALA A 103 -3.70 -36.22 27.69
C ALA A 103 -2.80 -36.15 26.45
N GLY A 104 -2.16 -37.26 26.11
CA GLY A 104 -1.43 -37.40 24.87
C GLY A 104 -1.45 -38.82 24.32
N VAL A 105 -1.09 -38.94 23.06
CA VAL A 105 -0.80 -40.18 22.35
C VAL A 105 0.66 -40.14 21.93
N ALA A 106 1.42 -41.21 22.20
CA ALA A 106 2.79 -41.34 21.73
C ALA A 106 2.98 -42.67 21.01
N LEU A 107 3.53 -42.61 19.81
CA LEU A 107 3.96 -43.72 18.97
C LEU A 107 5.42 -44.05 19.30
N TYR A 108 5.69 -45.32 19.58
CA TYR A 108 7.01 -45.83 19.92
C TYR A 108 7.46 -46.88 18.93
N GLU A 109 8.76 -46.89 18.61
CA GLU A 109 9.44 -48.02 17.95
C GLU A 109 9.98 -48.96 19.04
N ALA A 110 9.07 -49.49 19.86
CA ALA A 110 9.41 -50.33 20.99
C ALA A 110 8.34 -51.41 21.23
N ASP A 111 8.76 -52.49 21.89
CA ASP A 111 7.87 -53.56 22.34
C ASP A 111 6.96 -53.07 23.46
N ILE A 112 5.71 -53.50 23.46
CA ILE A 112 4.69 -53.14 24.46
C ILE A 112 5.12 -53.43 25.91
N GLU A 113 6.06 -54.36 26.14
CA GLU A 113 6.64 -54.63 27.46
C GLU A 113 7.36 -53.41 28.09
N SER A 114 7.78 -52.45 27.25
CA SER A 114 8.38 -51.16 27.68
C SER A 114 7.36 -50.10 28.12
N LEU A 115 6.09 -50.27 27.76
CA LEU A 115 5.01 -49.32 28.01
C LEU A 115 4.11 -49.82 29.15
N VAL A 116 4.55 -49.61 30.39
CA VAL A 116 3.85 -50.12 31.58
C VAL A 116 2.73 -49.16 32.02
N VAL A 117 1.47 -49.60 31.92
CA VAL A 117 0.32 -48.86 32.43
C VAL A 117 0.48 -48.58 33.93
N GLY A 118 0.39 -47.31 34.29
CA GLY A 118 0.57 -46.82 35.65
C GLY A 118 1.98 -46.29 35.97
N GLU A 119 2.92 -46.39 35.03
CA GLU A 119 4.27 -45.81 35.17
C GLU A 119 4.46 -44.62 34.21
N ALA A 120 5.57 -43.88 34.38
CA ALA A 120 5.92 -42.78 33.49
C ALA A 120 6.31 -43.33 32.10
N PRO A 121 5.94 -42.64 31.01
CA PRO A 121 6.32 -43.08 29.68
C PRO A 121 7.85 -43.01 29.49
N PRO A 122 8.46 -43.94 28.73
CA PRO A 122 9.87 -43.86 28.40
C PRO A 122 10.12 -42.65 27.48
N SER A 123 11.26 -41.98 27.69
CA SER A 123 11.69 -40.83 26.89
C SER A 123 12.47 -41.22 25.62
N ASP A 124 12.82 -42.50 25.51
CA ASP A 124 13.61 -43.06 24.42
C ASP A 124 12.67 -43.80 23.45
N ASP A 125 13.10 -43.93 22.19
CA ASP A 125 12.38 -44.66 21.13
C ASP A 125 10.97 -44.11 20.79
N VAL A 126 10.69 -42.85 21.14
CA VAL A 126 9.50 -42.10 20.67
C VAL A 126 9.69 -41.78 19.18
N VAL A 127 8.73 -42.21 18.36
CA VAL A 127 8.67 -41.98 16.91
C VAL A 127 7.88 -40.72 16.60
N ASP A 128 6.73 -40.57 17.25
CA ASP A 128 5.84 -39.42 17.09
C ASP A 128 4.97 -39.27 18.35
N ALA A 129 4.54 -38.06 18.70
CA ALA A 129 3.67 -37.84 19.85
C ALA A 129 2.81 -36.58 19.72
N ILE A 130 1.58 -36.69 20.20
CA ILE A 130 0.57 -35.62 20.21
C ILE A 130 0.10 -35.42 21.64
N ILE A 131 0.22 -34.21 22.18
CA ILE A 131 -0.47 -33.80 23.41
C ILE A 131 -1.71 -33.00 23.01
N TYR A 132 -2.84 -33.30 23.63
CA TYR A 132 -4.13 -32.66 23.34
C TYR A 132 -4.86 -32.32 24.64
N GLY A 133 -5.62 -31.24 24.62
CA GLY A 133 -6.45 -30.89 25.77
C GLY A 133 -7.01 -29.46 25.76
N ASN A 134 -7.39 -28.99 26.96
CA ASN A 134 -8.09 -27.72 27.16
C ASN A 134 -7.31 -26.72 28.04
N THR A 135 -5.99 -26.83 28.11
CA THR A 135 -5.14 -25.95 28.94
C THR A 135 -3.87 -25.57 28.19
N SER A 136 -3.33 -24.37 28.39
CA SER A 136 -2.04 -23.97 27.80
C SER A 136 -0.89 -24.95 28.14
N PRO A 137 0.06 -25.18 27.21
CA PRO A 137 1.37 -25.81 27.44
C PRO A 137 2.12 -25.37 28.72
N GLY A 138 1.94 -24.11 29.17
CA GLY A 138 2.51 -23.60 30.42
C GLY A 138 1.86 -24.14 31.70
N ASN A 139 0.71 -24.82 31.59
CA ASN A 139 0.04 -25.44 32.72
C ASN A 139 0.88 -26.61 33.28
N PRO A 140 1.05 -26.74 34.61
CA PRO A 140 1.79 -27.85 35.21
C PRO A 140 1.33 -29.26 34.78
N GLN A 141 0.09 -29.43 34.33
CA GLN A 141 -0.42 -30.68 33.77
C GLN A 141 0.07 -30.93 32.34
N ALA A 142 0.09 -29.90 31.49
CA ALA A 142 0.57 -30.00 30.11
C ALA A 142 2.09 -30.14 30.07
N ALA A 143 2.80 -29.32 30.84
CA ALA A 143 4.25 -29.28 30.89
C ALA A 143 4.88 -30.63 31.28
N VAL A 144 4.28 -31.37 32.21
CA VAL A 144 4.81 -32.68 32.61
C VAL A 144 4.58 -33.75 31.54
N LEU A 145 3.52 -33.64 30.74
CA LEU A 145 3.27 -34.54 29.62
C LEU A 145 4.24 -34.27 28.49
N LEU A 146 4.38 -33.00 28.08
CA LEU A 146 5.35 -32.55 27.09
C LEU A 146 6.77 -33.00 27.46
N GLN A 147 7.19 -32.76 28.70
CA GLN A 147 8.51 -33.19 29.17
C GLN A 147 8.71 -34.71 29.15
N ALA A 148 7.64 -35.51 29.26
CA ALA A 148 7.74 -36.95 29.37
C ALA A 148 7.75 -37.67 28.02
N VAL A 149 7.13 -37.09 26.98
CA VAL A 149 7.08 -37.69 25.63
C VAL A 149 7.93 -36.96 24.60
N MET A 150 8.59 -35.85 24.97
CA MET A 150 9.55 -35.15 24.12
C MET A 150 11.00 -35.51 24.47
N PRO A 151 11.90 -35.68 23.47
CA PRO A 151 13.31 -35.99 23.71
C PRO A 151 14.04 -34.92 24.52
N ALA A 152 15.01 -35.32 25.34
CA ALA A 152 15.83 -34.37 26.11
C ALA A 152 16.70 -33.51 25.17
N GLY A 153 16.38 -32.22 25.02
CA GLY A 153 17.13 -31.27 24.21
C GLY A 153 16.29 -30.41 23.27
N SER A 154 15.02 -30.78 23.04
CA SER A 154 14.01 -29.87 22.47
C SER A 154 13.66 -28.80 23.51
N GLY A 155 13.75 -27.53 23.15
CA GLY A 155 13.33 -26.44 24.03
C GLY A 155 11.90 -26.63 24.52
N LEU A 156 11.59 -26.12 25.72
CA LEU A 156 10.20 -25.99 26.16
C LEU A 156 9.55 -24.94 25.25
N ILE A 157 8.70 -25.38 24.32
CA ILE A 157 7.85 -24.46 23.56
C ILE A 157 6.76 -23.96 24.51
N TYR A 158 6.73 -22.65 24.69
CA TYR A 158 5.78 -21.94 25.52
C TYR A 158 4.70 -21.40 24.58
N GLU A 159 3.52 -22.01 24.57
CA GLU A 159 2.37 -21.45 23.83
C GLU A 159 1.19 -21.23 24.75
N GLY A 160 0.59 -20.05 24.65
CA GLY A 160 -0.52 -19.64 25.50
C GLY A 160 -0.75 -18.15 25.38
N ALA A 161 -1.38 -17.73 24.28
CA ALA A 161 -2.35 -16.64 24.32
C ALA A 161 -3.73 -17.32 24.24
N GLU A 162 -4.43 -17.46 25.37
CA GLU A 162 -5.64 -18.29 25.46
C GLU A 162 -6.90 -17.57 24.95
N GLY A 163 -7.79 -18.34 24.31
CA GLY A 163 -9.13 -17.88 23.97
C GLY A 163 -10.18 -18.90 23.50
N ASN A 164 -9.95 -20.23 23.49
CA ASN A 164 -11.08 -21.16 23.29
C ASN A 164 -10.84 -22.60 23.80
N GLY A 165 -11.80 -23.14 24.56
CA GLY A 165 -11.72 -24.40 25.30
C GLY A 165 -12.52 -25.55 24.68
N GLN A 166 -12.31 -25.84 23.39
CA GLN A 166 -12.84 -27.04 22.73
C GLN A 166 -11.72 -27.73 21.93
N GLY A 167 -11.24 -28.85 22.45
CA GLY A 167 -10.37 -29.86 21.82
C GLY A 167 -9.46 -29.40 20.68
N GLN A 168 -8.21 -29.05 21.00
CA GLN A 168 -7.14 -28.89 20.01
C GLN A 168 -6.25 -30.14 20.03
N SER A 169 -5.98 -30.69 18.84
CA SER A 169 -4.96 -31.72 18.60
C SER A 169 -3.77 -31.07 17.91
N ILE A 170 -2.56 -31.45 18.30
CA ILE A 170 -1.36 -31.16 17.50
C ILE A 170 -1.40 -32.15 16.33
N SER A 171 -1.57 -31.72 15.08
CA SER A 171 -1.43 -32.58 13.90
C SER A 171 -0.45 -31.95 12.91
N ARG A 172 0.35 -32.78 12.23
CA ARG A 172 1.19 -32.36 11.12
C ARG A 172 0.32 -32.16 9.87
N PHE A 173 0.79 -31.36 8.91
CA PHE A 173 0.13 -31.22 7.60
C PHE A 173 -0.10 -32.60 6.92
N PRO A 174 -1.14 -32.75 6.08
CA PRO A 174 -1.62 -34.04 5.53
C PRO A 174 -0.67 -34.79 4.59
N ASN A 175 0.52 -34.26 4.32
CA ASN A 175 1.48 -34.79 3.35
C ASN A 175 2.72 -35.41 3.98
N GLY A 176 2.76 -35.61 5.31
CA GLY A 176 3.84 -36.30 6.01
C GLY A 176 5.21 -35.68 5.73
N GLY A 177 5.36 -34.38 6.00
CA GLY A 177 6.59 -33.63 5.75
C GLY A 177 7.87 -34.26 6.35
N ASP A 178 9.01 -33.64 6.06
CA ASP A 178 10.35 -34.12 6.41
C ASP A 178 10.51 -34.52 7.89
N ALA A 179 11.46 -35.41 8.17
CA ALA A 179 11.68 -35.92 9.52
C ALA A 179 12.08 -34.79 10.49
N PHE A 180 11.34 -34.72 11.62
CA PHE A 180 11.59 -33.98 12.86
C PHE A 180 12.32 -32.62 12.73
N ASP A 181 11.54 -31.54 12.54
CA ASP A 181 11.97 -30.16 12.78
C ASP A 181 10.99 -29.45 13.72
N ILE A 182 11.53 -28.80 14.75
CA ILE A 182 10.80 -28.23 15.89
C ILE A 182 9.98 -26.99 15.50
N ASP A 183 10.28 -26.39 14.34
CA ASP A 183 9.68 -25.16 13.83
C ASP A 183 8.51 -25.42 12.84
N SER A 184 8.13 -26.69 12.62
CA SER A 184 7.18 -27.12 11.57
C SER A 184 5.74 -27.44 12.03
N TYR A 185 5.36 -27.08 13.26
CA TYR A 185 4.04 -27.41 13.82
C TYR A 185 2.96 -26.37 13.46
N VAL A 186 1.73 -26.83 13.17
CA VAL A 186 0.54 -25.97 13.01
C VAL A 186 -0.60 -26.48 13.89
N LEU A 187 -1.26 -25.56 14.62
CA LEU A 187 -2.49 -25.85 15.37
C LEU A 187 -3.64 -26.07 14.39
N GLN A 188 -4.30 -27.23 14.46
CA GLN A 188 -5.50 -27.50 13.66
C GLN A 188 -6.72 -27.77 14.55
N ALA A 189 -7.88 -27.32 14.09
CA ALA A 189 -9.15 -27.79 14.61
C ALA A 189 -9.35 -29.26 14.19
N PRO A 190 -10.05 -30.11 14.99
CA PRO A 190 -10.32 -31.50 14.62
C PRO A 190 -10.98 -31.57 13.24
N THR A 191 -10.38 -32.35 12.32
CA THR A 191 -10.93 -32.55 10.98
C THR A 191 -12.16 -33.45 11.05
N GLN A 192 -13.28 -33.04 10.43
CA GLN A 192 -14.51 -33.84 10.38
C GLN A 192 -14.48 -34.89 9.24
N GLY A 193 -13.40 -35.66 9.11
CA GLY A 193 -13.33 -36.81 8.19
C GLY A 193 -13.55 -36.51 6.70
N ILE A 194 -13.01 -35.41 6.16
CA ILE A 194 -13.07 -35.09 4.73
C ILE A 194 -11.63 -35.03 4.16
N SER A 195 -11.33 -35.91 3.20
CA SER A 195 -10.05 -35.97 2.48
C SER A 195 -9.92 -34.82 1.45
N ASN A 196 -8.76 -34.16 1.42
CA ASN A 196 -8.43 -32.97 0.63
C ASN A 196 -7.38 -33.24 -0.48
N ILE A 197 -7.48 -34.37 -1.19
CA ILE A 197 -6.62 -34.64 -2.36
C ILE A 197 -7.09 -33.78 -3.56
N LEU A 198 -6.33 -32.73 -3.90
CA LEU A 198 -6.50 -31.86 -5.08
C LEU A 198 -6.03 -32.54 -6.38
N ALA A 199 -6.68 -32.27 -7.51
CA ALA A 199 -6.29 -32.72 -8.85
C ALA A 199 -5.78 -31.53 -9.68
N CYS A 200 -4.74 -31.71 -10.52
CA CYS A 200 -4.24 -30.65 -11.40
C CYS A 200 -5.11 -30.55 -12.65
N ASP A 201 -6.08 -29.63 -12.69
CA ASP A 201 -6.84 -29.32 -13.90
C ASP A 201 -6.09 -28.31 -14.79
N GLY A 202 -6.15 -28.51 -16.10
CA GLY A 202 -5.46 -27.68 -17.11
C GLY A 202 -6.22 -26.40 -17.45
N GLY A 203 -7.52 -26.33 -17.15
CA GLY A 203 -8.30 -25.11 -17.25
C GLY A 203 -8.46 -24.56 -18.67
N TYR A 204 -8.64 -23.23 -18.80
CA TYR A 204 -8.73 -22.50 -20.08
C TYR A 204 -8.11 -21.09 -20.01
N LEU A 205 -7.92 -20.47 -21.17
CA LEU A 205 -7.28 -19.15 -21.34
C LEU A 205 -8.24 -18.07 -21.85
N GLU A 206 -8.05 -16.83 -21.39
CA GLU A 206 -8.66 -15.60 -21.95
C GLU A 206 -7.58 -14.52 -22.16
N ILE A 207 -7.59 -13.83 -23.31
CA ILE A 207 -6.64 -12.74 -23.57
C ILE A 207 -7.00 -11.49 -22.75
N THR A 208 -6.00 -10.79 -22.21
CA THR A 208 -6.24 -9.61 -21.35
C THR A 208 -6.54 -8.34 -22.16
N ASN A 209 -6.01 -8.23 -23.38
CA ASN A 209 -6.28 -7.13 -24.30
C ASN A 209 -6.69 -7.67 -25.68
N LEU A 210 -7.91 -7.34 -26.12
CA LEU A 210 -8.43 -7.77 -27.41
C LEU A 210 -7.67 -7.20 -28.61
N ALA A 211 -6.95 -6.07 -28.45
CA ALA A 211 -6.10 -5.53 -29.52
C ALA A 211 -4.87 -6.40 -29.82
N ASN A 212 -4.53 -7.35 -28.93
CA ASN A 212 -3.39 -8.27 -29.09
C ASN A 212 -3.82 -9.61 -29.73
N ASP A 213 -5.02 -9.68 -30.30
CA ASP A 213 -5.44 -10.81 -31.14
C ASP A 213 -4.80 -10.76 -32.55
N THR A 214 -4.21 -9.62 -32.93
CA THR A 214 -3.42 -9.38 -34.14
C THR A 214 -2.13 -8.62 -33.80
N LEU A 215 -0.95 -9.09 -34.22
CA LEU A 215 0.35 -8.52 -33.85
C LEU A 215 1.31 -8.30 -35.05
N CYS A 216 1.95 -7.12 -35.13
CA CYS A 216 3.10 -6.87 -36.02
C CYS A 216 4.33 -7.59 -35.48
N THR A 217 5.01 -8.38 -36.30
CA THR A 217 6.09 -9.29 -35.87
C THR A 217 7.50 -8.82 -36.24
N ASP A 218 7.63 -7.76 -37.04
CA ASP A 218 8.90 -7.17 -37.49
C ASP A 218 9.21 -5.79 -36.86
N GLN A 219 8.23 -5.18 -36.19
CA GLN A 219 8.41 -4.03 -35.30
C GLN A 219 8.49 -4.52 -33.85
N GLY A 220 8.90 -3.67 -32.90
CA GLY A 220 9.15 -3.98 -31.48
C GLY A 220 8.00 -4.72 -30.73
N PRO A 221 8.19 -5.05 -29.44
CA PRO A 221 7.79 -6.33 -28.84
C PRO A 221 6.33 -6.74 -29.13
N ALA A 222 6.19 -7.85 -29.87
CA ALA A 222 4.90 -8.44 -30.25
C ALA A 222 4.39 -9.40 -29.14
N VAL A 223 3.98 -8.87 -27.99
CA VAL A 223 3.62 -9.68 -26.81
C VAL A 223 2.12 -9.77 -26.59
N ALA A 224 1.61 -10.97 -26.30
CA ALA A 224 0.24 -11.17 -25.81
C ALA A 224 0.24 -11.76 -24.39
N THR A 225 -0.72 -11.33 -23.58
CA THR A 225 -0.89 -11.74 -22.18
C THR A 225 -2.25 -12.39 -21.97
N PHE A 226 -2.31 -13.41 -21.12
CA PHE A 226 -3.49 -14.25 -20.90
C PHE A 226 -3.81 -14.43 -19.41
N ASN A 227 -5.10 -14.37 -19.08
CA ASN A 227 -5.63 -14.89 -17.82
C ASN A 227 -5.84 -16.40 -17.96
N HIS A 228 -5.36 -17.17 -16.98
CA HIS A 228 -5.53 -18.62 -16.91
C HIS A 228 -6.46 -18.98 -15.74
N PHE A 229 -7.51 -19.75 -16.04
CA PHE A 229 -8.50 -20.16 -15.05
C PHE A 229 -8.41 -21.66 -14.82
N THR A 230 -8.04 -22.07 -13.60
CA THR A 230 -7.93 -23.48 -13.15
C THR A 230 -8.48 -23.65 -11.74
N ASP A 231 -8.93 -24.86 -11.38
CA ASP A 231 -9.33 -25.22 -10.01
C ASP A 231 -8.15 -25.77 -9.16
N ALA A 232 -6.92 -25.71 -9.71
CA ALA A 232 -5.67 -26.05 -9.03
C ALA A 232 -4.89 -24.76 -8.65
N PRO A 233 -5.18 -24.14 -7.48
CA PRO A 233 -4.65 -22.83 -7.11
C PRO A 233 -3.13 -22.77 -6.90
N TYR A 234 -2.46 -23.94 -6.86
CA TYR A 234 -1.01 -24.06 -6.66
C TYR A 234 -0.28 -24.67 -7.86
N ALA A 235 -0.94 -24.82 -9.02
CA ALA A 235 -0.29 -25.32 -10.22
C ALA A 235 0.50 -24.20 -10.93
N LEU A 236 1.77 -24.48 -11.25
CA LEU A 236 2.59 -23.65 -12.14
C LEU A 236 2.01 -23.63 -13.55
N LEU A 237 2.25 -22.53 -14.27
CA LEU A 237 1.76 -22.32 -15.64
C LEU A 237 2.91 -22.21 -16.64
N THR A 238 2.81 -22.99 -17.72
CA THR A 238 3.62 -22.83 -18.93
C THR A 238 2.71 -22.64 -20.14
N LEU A 239 2.95 -21.60 -20.93
CA LEU A 239 2.29 -21.35 -22.21
C LEU A 239 3.12 -21.89 -23.37
N LEU A 240 2.46 -22.54 -24.31
CA LEU A 240 3.05 -23.06 -25.54
C LEU A 240 2.34 -22.44 -26.75
N VAL A 241 3.10 -21.78 -27.62
CA VAL A 241 2.62 -21.30 -28.93
C VAL A 241 2.87 -22.41 -29.93
N VAL A 242 1.82 -22.82 -30.63
CA VAL A 242 1.81 -24.01 -31.49
C VAL A 242 1.29 -23.61 -32.87
N ASP A 243 2.01 -24.03 -33.91
CA ASP A 243 1.51 -23.91 -35.29
C ASP A 243 0.31 -24.87 -35.46
N PRO A 244 -0.90 -24.35 -35.76
CA PRO A 244 -2.11 -25.17 -35.88
C PRO A 244 -2.06 -26.17 -37.05
N ALA A 245 -1.23 -25.94 -38.06
CA ALA A 245 -1.10 -26.82 -39.22
C ALA A 245 -0.17 -28.02 -38.96
N THR A 246 0.86 -27.84 -38.14
CA THR A 246 1.91 -28.85 -37.90
C THR A 246 1.87 -29.47 -36.50
N GLY A 247 1.26 -28.80 -35.52
CA GLY A 247 1.25 -29.20 -34.11
C GLY A 247 2.60 -29.02 -33.40
N GLU A 248 3.53 -28.31 -34.06
CA GLU A 248 4.87 -28.03 -33.54
C GLU A 248 4.88 -26.77 -32.66
N ILE A 249 5.63 -26.84 -31.57
CA ILE A 249 5.84 -25.72 -30.65
C ILE A 249 6.76 -24.70 -31.34
N ALA A 250 6.28 -23.47 -31.50
CA ALA A 250 7.02 -22.34 -32.06
C ALA A 250 7.71 -21.51 -30.96
N VAL A 251 7.05 -21.34 -29.81
CA VAL A 251 7.54 -20.58 -28.65
C VAL A 251 7.05 -21.24 -27.35
N THR A 252 7.87 -21.19 -26.31
CA THR A 252 7.56 -21.66 -24.96
C THR A 252 7.81 -20.53 -23.98
N ALA A 253 6.87 -20.26 -23.08
CA ALA A 253 6.98 -19.22 -22.06
C ALA A 253 6.49 -19.75 -20.70
N ASN A 254 7.18 -19.40 -19.63
CA ASN A 254 6.70 -19.63 -18.27
C ASN A 254 5.92 -18.39 -17.82
N GLY A 255 4.77 -18.59 -17.17
CA GLY A 255 3.87 -17.49 -16.77
C GLY A 255 2.80 -17.18 -17.81
N SER A 256 2.22 -15.97 -17.74
CA SER A 256 0.98 -15.59 -18.43
C SER A 256 1.18 -14.80 -19.75
N ALA A 257 2.42 -14.48 -20.14
CA ALA A 257 2.72 -13.69 -21.34
C ALA A 257 3.63 -14.45 -22.30
N VAL A 258 3.49 -14.19 -23.61
CA VAL A 258 4.32 -14.81 -24.65
C VAL A 258 4.59 -13.87 -25.83
N ASN A 259 5.82 -13.91 -26.36
CA ASN A 259 6.30 -13.05 -27.45
C ASN A 259 6.20 -13.75 -28.81
N PHE A 260 5.65 -13.05 -29.81
CA PHE A 260 5.43 -13.50 -31.18
C PHE A 260 6.41 -12.85 -32.20
N GLN A 261 7.34 -12.03 -31.73
CA GLN A 261 8.28 -11.30 -32.60
C GLN A 261 9.11 -12.28 -33.44
N GLY A 262 9.23 -11.98 -34.74
CA GLY A 262 9.99 -12.79 -35.68
C GLY A 262 9.31 -14.10 -36.11
N LEU A 263 8.09 -14.40 -35.67
CA LEU A 263 7.33 -15.58 -36.14
C LEU A 263 6.79 -15.42 -37.56
N GLY A 264 6.71 -14.18 -38.06
CA GLY A 264 6.20 -13.85 -39.39
C GLY A 264 4.69 -14.01 -39.51
N ASP A 265 4.18 -13.88 -40.73
CA ASP A 265 2.74 -13.82 -40.97
C ASP A 265 2.05 -15.19 -40.80
N GLY A 266 0.96 -15.25 -40.00
CA GLY A 266 0.19 -16.50 -39.82
C GLY A 266 -0.74 -16.52 -38.60
N GLU A 267 -1.51 -17.62 -38.46
CA GLU A 267 -2.33 -17.93 -37.27
C GLU A 267 -1.57 -18.90 -36.35
N PHE A 268 -1.56 -18.62 -35.05
CA PHE A 268 -0.91 -19.45 -34.02
C PHE A 268 -1.87 -19.80 -32.87
N ASN A 269 -1.76 -21.02 -32.33
CA ASN A 269 -2.53 -21.48 -31.16
C ASN A 269 -1.71 -21.32 -29.88
N VAL A 270 -2.28 -20.74 -28.84
CA VAL A 270 -1.69 -20.66 -27.49
C VAL A 270 -2.38 -21.68 -26.58
N VAL A 271 -1.59 -22.49 -25.90
CA VAL A 271 -2.05 -23.58 -25.01
C VAL A 271 -1.43 -23.41 -23.63
N ALA A 272 -2.23 -23.56 -22.58
CA ALA A 272 -1.75 -23.60 -21.20
C ALA A 272 -1.46 -25.02 -20.73
N VAL A 273 -0.40 -25.18 -19.94
CA VAL A 273 -0.07 -26.41 -19.23
C VAL A 273 0.07 -26.09 -17.75
N SER A 274 -0.81 -26.67 -16.93
CA SER A 274 -0.77 -26.62 -15.47
C SER A 274 0.04 -27.78 -14.93
N HIS A 275 1.00 -27.53 -14.06
CA HIS A 275 1.87 -28.56 -13.48
C HIS A 275 2.34 -28.22 -12.07
N ASP A 276 2.59 -29.21 -11.23
CA ASP A 276 3.12 -29.01 -9.85
C ASP A 276 4.65 -29.13 -9.76
N LEU A 277 5.28 -29.66 -10.80
CA LEU A 277 6.72 -29.81 -10.96
C LEU A 277 7.13 -29.44 -12.39
N PRO A 278 8.36 -28.93 -12.60
CA PRO A 278 8.83 -28.52 -13.92
C PRO A 278 8.60 -29.57 -15.01
N LEU A 279 8.12 -29.12 -16.17
CA LEU A 279 8.02 -29.95 -17.36
C LEU A 279 9.40 -30.40 -17.84
N VAL A 280 9.47 -31.59 -18.44
CA VAL A 280 10.72 -32.14 -18.97
C VAL A 280 11.18 -31.27 -20.15
N GLY A 281 12.21 -30.45 -19.94
CA GLY A 281 12.69 -29.44 -20.89
C GLY A 281 12.85 -29.93 -22.33
N SER A 282 13.36 -31.14 -22.55
CA SER A 282 13.53 -31.72 -23.90
C SER A 282 12.22 -31.95 -24.69
N THR A 283 11.06 -31.87 -24.02
CA THR A 283 9.74 -32.09 -24.62
C THR A 283 9.02 -30.79 -25.00
N ILE A 284 9.51 -29.65 -24.52
CA ILE A 284 8.92 -28.31 -24.72
C ILE A 284 9.84 -27.38 -25.54
N GLU A 285 10.88 -27.91 -26.17
CA GLU A 285 11.75 -27.15 -27.07
C GLU A 285 11.04 -26.80 -28.39
N VAL A 286 11.47 -25.70 -29.03
CA VAL A 286 10.98 -25.29 -30.35
C VAL A 286 11.14 -26.42 -31.37
N GLY A 287 10.07 -26.73 -32.09
CA GLY A 287 9.97 -27.84 -33.05
C GLY A 287 9.52 -29.18 -32.45
N GLN A 288 9.33 -29.29 -31.14
CA GLN A 288 8.72 -30.47 -30.52
C GLN A 288 7.19 -30.46 -30.72
N GLN A 289 6.58 -31.64 -30.59
CA GLN A 289 5.13 -31.81 -30.76
C GLN A 289 4.39 -31.60 -29.44
N LEU A 290 3.29 -30.84 -29.44
CA LEU A 290 2.47 -30.61 -28.24
C LEU A 290 2.03 -31.93 -27.56
N SER A 291 1.73 -32.96 -28.35
CA SER A 291 1.35 -34.29 -27.84
C SER A 291 2.48 -35.05 -27.13
N GLY A 292 3.72 -34.55 -27.20
CA GLY A 292 4.91 -35.16 -26.61
C GLY A 292 5.34 -34.54 -25.29
N VAL A 293 4.62 -33.55 -24.75
CA VAL A 293 4.93 -32.87 -23.49
C VAL A 293 4.79 -33.83 -22.31
N ILE A 294 5.80 -33.85 -21.43
CA ILE A 294 5.86 -34.74 -20.25
C ILE A 294 6.21 -33.89 -19.02
N GLY A 295 5.53 -34.11 -17.90
CA GLY A 295 5.88 -33.59 -16.58
C GLY A 295 6.42 -34.67 -15.63
N GLU A 296 7.24 -34.28 -14.64
CA GLU A 296 7.77 -35.17 -13.60
C GLU A 296 6.83 -35.32 -12.38
N GLY A 297 5.70 -34.59 -12.39
CA GLY A 297 4.62 -34.64 -11.38
C GLY A 297 3.22 -34.66 -12.00
N CYS A 298 2.25 -34.09 -11.30
CA CYS A 298 0.89 -33.93 -11.78
C CYS A 298 0.82 -32.76 -12.79
N PHE A 299 0.39 -33.03 -14.02
CA PHE A 299 0.23 -32.01 -15.05
C PHE A 299 -1.01 -32.23 -15.91
N SER A 300 -1.57 -31.15 -16.44
CA SER A 300 -2.71 -31.16 -17.35
C SER A 300 -2.64 -29.99 -18.34
N VAL A 301 -3.16 -30.20 -19.55
CA VAL A 301 -3.16 -29.22 -20.64
C VAL A 301 -4.56 -28.62 -20.75
N SER A 302 -4.66 -27.33 -21.01
CA SER A 302 -5.94 -26.62 -21.14
C SER A 302 -6.84 -27.23 -22.21
N ASP A 303 -8.15 -27.22 -21.95
CA ASP A 303 -9.15 -27.88 -22.81
C ASP A 303 -9.26 -27.26 -24.22
N PHE A 304 -8.99 -25.96 -24.35
CA PHE A 304 -9.10 -25.23 -25.61
C PHE A 304 -7.94 -24.24 -25.82
N PRO A 305 -7.31 -24.22 -27.02
CA PRO A 305 -6.32 -23.21 -27.36
C PRO A 305 -6.96 -21.85 -27.68
N PHE A 306 -6.24 -20.76 -27.42
CA PHE A 306 -6.56 -19.41 -27.90
C PHE A 306 -5.84 -19.14 -29.23
N VAL A 307 -6.42 -18.35 -30.16
CA VAL A 307 -5.84 -18.10 -31.50
C VAL A 307 -5.34 -16.65 -31.61
N VAL A 308 -4.13 -16.45 -32.13
CA VAL A 308 -3.51 -15.13 -32.40
C VAL A 308 -3.09 -15.03 -33.87
N LEU A 309 -3.29 -13.85 -34.49
CA LEU A 309 -2.90 -13.53 -35.87
C LEU A 309 -1.62 -12.66 -35.90
N CYS A 310 -0.71 -12.92 -36.83
CA CYS A 310 0.58 -12.21 -36.95
C CYS A 310 0.81 -11.64 -38.37
N GLU A 311 1.47 -10.47 -38.50
CA GLU A 311 1.81 -9.77 -39.77
C GLU A 311 3.15 -8.96 -39.77
N THR A 312 3.62 -8.43 -40.93
CA THR A 312 4.86 -7.62 -41.14
C THR A 312 4.57 -6.21 -41.71
N CYS A 313 5.30 -5.16 -41.28
CA CYS A 313 4.81 -3.77 -41.24
C CYS A 313 5.70 -2.61 -41.87
N GLU A 314 6.83 -2.78 -42.59
CA GLU A 314 7.75 -1.64 -42.98
C GLU A 314 8.10 -1.38 -44.51
N VAL A 315 8.31 -0.09 -44.93
CA VAL A 315 9.14 0.42 -46.09
C VAL A 315 9.49 1.95 -45.95
N PRO A 316 10.70 2.48 -46.31
CA PRO A 316 10.91 3.94 -46.47
C PRO A 316 11.07 4.44 -47.93
N ALA A 317 10.51 5.60 -48.27
CA ALA A 317 10.66 6.39 -49.51
C ALA A 317 10.46 7.89 -49.20
N CYS A 318 11.03 8.82 -49.99
CA CYS A 318 10.92 10.29 -49.87
C CYS A 318 9.80 10.76 -48.92
N ASP A 319 10.16 11.52 -47.89
CA ASP A 319 9.20 12.04 -46.92
C ASP A 319 9.19 13.58 -46.96
N GLY A 320 8.10 14.14 -47.50
CA GLY A 320 7.87 15.59 -47.55
C GLY A 320 7.65 16.22 -46.17
N GLY A 321 7.67 15.41 -45.12
CA GLY A 321 7.73 15.80 -43.74
C GLY A 321 6.40 16.32 -43.19
N THR A 322 6.39 16.51 -41.88
CA THR A 322 5.36 17.27 -41.17
C THR A 322 5.87 18.68 -40.95
N MET A 323 5.22 19.67 -41.55
CA MET A 323 5.55 21.07 -41.37
C MET A 323 5.00 21.57 -40.03
N LEU A 324 5.84 22.23 -39.25
CA LEU A 324 5.50 22.80 -37.96
C LEU A 324 6.06 24.22 -37.87
N ASP A 325 5.49 25.03 -37.01
CA ASP A 325 6.10 26.29 -36.62
C ASP A 325 7.33 26.04 -35.74
N ALA A 326 8.02 27.13 -35.38
CA ALA A 326 9.24 27.06 -34.59
C ALA A 326 9.05 26.53 -33.14
N SER A 327 7.80 26.34 -32.69
CA SER A 327 7.40 25.76 -31.40
C SER A 327 6.93 24.30 -31.49
N GLY A 328 6.87 23.73 -32.71
CA GLY A 328 6.32 22.39 -32.95
C GLY A 328 4.80 22.36 -33.13
N ALA A 329 4.15 23.52 -33.33
CA ALA A 329 2.73 23.60 -33.58
C ALA A 329 2.41 23.51 -35.09
N PRO A 330 1.29 22.88 -35.49
CA PRO A 330 0.88 22.78 -36.90
C PRO A 330 0.24 24.07 -37.43
N GLU A 331 0.05 25.09 -36.60
CA GLU A 331 -0.59 26.36 -36.93
C GLU A 331 0.22 27.50 -36.29
N VAL A 332 0.39 28.59 -37.03
CA VAL A 332 1.06 29.80 -36.55
C VAL A 332 0.23 31.04 -36.87
N LEU A 333 0.08 31.89 -35.85
CA LEU A 333 -0.65 33.15 -35.94
C LEU A 333 0.33 34.32 -35.88
N VAL A 334 0.40 35.13 -36.92
CA VAL A 334 1.32 36.27 -37.00
C VAL A 334 0.64 37.57 -37.41
N CYS A 335 1.17 38.69 -36.92
CA CYS A 335 0.68 40.02 -37.24
C CYS A 335 1.40 40.61 -38.45
N LEU A 336 0.63 41.16 -39.39
CA LEU A 336 1.15 41.92 -40.52
C LEU A 336 1.79 43.22 -40.00
N SER A 337 3.07 43.42 -40.32
CA SER A 337 3.85 44.59 -39.88
C SER A 337 4.51 45.30 -41.07
N ASP A 338 4.64 46.63 -40.99
CA ASP A 338 5.34 47.44 -42.00
C ASP A 338 6.87 47.23 -41.97
N ASP A 339 7.40 46.63 -40.90
CA ASP A 339 8.83 46.37 -40.70
C ASP A 339 9.24 44.92 -41.07
N GLY A 340 8.28 44.07 -41.50
CA GLY A 340 8.47 42.67 -41.89
C GLY A 340 7.55 41.71 -41.15
N THR A 341 7.09 40.64 -41.80
CA THR A 341 6.26 39.57 -41.23
C THR A 341 6.94 38.25 -41.53
N LEU A 342 8.13 38.10 -40.93
CA LEU A 342 8.96 36.92 -41.08
C LEU A 342 8.41 35.78 -40.22
N VAL A 343 8.09 34.66 -40.85
CA VAL A 343 7.65 33.44 -40.17
C VAL A 343 8.72 32.38 -40.37
N PRO A 344 9.46 32.00 -39.32
CA PRO A 344 10.29 30.80 -39.34
C PRO A 344 9.40 29.55 -39.16
N PHE A 345 9.76 28.47 -39.85
CA PHE A 345 9.06 27.20 -39.77
C PHE A 345 10.05 26.04 -39.82
N GLY A 346 9.74 24.97 -39.11
CA GLY A 346 10.53 23.74 -39.06
C GLY A 346 9.80 22.59 -39.76
N TYR A 347 10.50 21.48 -39.90
CA TYR A 347 9.91 20.24 -40.41
C TYR A 347 10.50 19.03 -39.70
N TYR A 348 9.66 18.03 -39.48
CA TYR A 348 10.09 16.67 -39.15
C TYR A 348 10.04 15.83 -40.41
N SER A 349 11.13 15.16 -40.79
CA SER A 349 11.16 14.25 -41.93
C SER A 349 12.01 13.03 -41.57
N GLU A 350 11.51 11.85 -41.93
CA GLU A 350 12.24 10.60 -41.79
C GLU A 350 13.31 10.41 -42.90
N ALA A 351 13.34 11.30 -43.89
CA ALA A 351 14.28 11.27 -45.01
C ALA A 351 15.55 12.09 -44.69
N VAL A 352 16.57 11.43 -44.14
CA VAL A 352 17.80 12.07 -43.62
C VAL A 352 18.76 12.59 -44.72
N GLU A 353 18.55 12.27 -46.01
CA GLU A 353 19.50 12.60 -47.10
C GLU A 353 18.91 13.32 -48.36
N ASP A 354 17.68 13.87 -48.31
CA ASP A 354 16.99 14.39 -49.50
C ASP A 354 17.00 15.94 -49.65
N ASP A 355 16.87 16.44 -50.89
CA ASP A 355 16.74 17.88 -51.16
C ASP A 355 15.32 18.34 -50.76
N PHE A 356 15.23 19.29 -49.83
CA PHE A 356 13.96 19.80 -49.26
C PHE A 356 13.64 21.21 -49.77
N LEU A 357 12.39 21.43 -50.21
CA LEU A 357 11.88 22.72 -50.69
C LEU A 357 10.58 23.05 -49.97
N PHE A 358 10.37 24.32 -49.60
CA PHE A 358 9.12 24.79 -49.01
C PHE A 358 8.26 25.49 -50.06
N ALA A 359 7.01 25.07 -50.18
CA ALA A 359 6.02 25.70 -51.04
C ALA A 359 5.05 26.54 -50.20
N ILE A 360 5.07 27.86 -50.42
CA ILE A 360 4.15 28.82 -49.80
C ILE A 360 2.91 28.88 -50.67
N CYS A 361 1.78 28.43 -50.15
CA CYS A 361 0.53 28.26 -50.88
C CYS A 361 -0.58 29.13 -50.29
N ASN A 362 -1.62 29.40 -51.09
CA ASN A 362 -2.87 29.94 -50.57
C ASN A 362 -3.72 28.85 -49.88
N ASP A 363 -4.86 29.24 -49.32
CA ASP A 363 -5.85 28.33 -48.69
C ASP A 363 -6.39 27.21 -49.63
N ASP A 364 -6.20 27.34 -50.95
CA ASP A 364 -6.56 26.33 -51.95
C ASP A 364 -5.37 25.41 -52.35
N ASP A 365 -4.24 25.47 -51.62
CA ASP A 365 -2.98 24.74 -51.88
C ASP A 365 -2.33 25.02 -53.26
N GLU A 366 -2.63 26.19 -53.84
CA GLU A 366 -1.94 26.70 -55.03
C GLU A 366 -0.67 27.45 -54.63
N VAL A 367 0.47 27.09 -55.24
CA VAL A 367 1.78 27.67 -54.96
C VAL A 367 1.78 29.17 -55.29
N LEU A 368 2.14 29.99 -54.33
CA LEU A 368 2.37 31.44 -54.47
C LEU A 368 3.86 31.72 -54.66
N ALA A 369 4.69 31.07 -53.85
CA ALA A 369 6.14 31.16 -53.88
C ALA A 369 6.78 29.86 -53.39
N THR A 370 8.05 29.65 -53.72
CA THR A 370 8.85 28.55 -53.17
C THR A 370 10.11 29.12 -52.53
N THR A 371 10.53 28.57 -51.41
CA THR A 371 11.77 28.94 -50.74
C THR A 371 12.54 27.67 -50.35
N ALA A 372 13.87 27.73 -50.43
CA ALA A 372 14.74 26.71 -49.85
C ALA A 372 15.13 27.07 -48.41
N GLU A 373 14.84 28.30 -47.99
CA GLU A 373 15.09 28.77 -46.63
C GLU A 373 13.90 28.38 -45.73
N PRO A 374 14.13 27.93 -44.49
CA PRO A 374 13.11 27.51 -43.53
C PRO A 374 12.38 28.70 -42.85
N TYR A 375 12.17 29.77 -43.62
CA TYR A 375 11.40 30.93 -43.22
C TYR A 375 10.88 31.64 -44.47
N TYR A 376 9.82 32.42 -44.29
CA TYR A 376 9.28 33.26 -45.37
C TYR A 376 8.73 34.57 -44.81
N ASP A 377 8.92 35.67 -45.55
CA ASP A 377 8.36 36.97 -45.20
C ASP A 377 7.00 37.16 -45.90
N PHE A 378 5.93 37.14 -45.10
CA PHE A 378 4.56 37.24 -45.57
C PHE A 378 4.09 38.68 -45.78
N THR A 379 4.94 39.71 -45.54
CA THR A 379 4.54 41.12 -45.68
C THR A 379 3.94 41.44 -47.05
N ASP A 380 4.55 40.94 -48.13
CA ASP A 380 4.10 41.21 -49.50
C ASP A 380 2.86 40.40 -49.92
N LEU A 381 2.52 39.34 -49.18
CA LEU A 381 1.32 38.53 -49.41
C LEU A 381 0.09 39.15 -48.72
N GLY A 382 0.28 39.78 -47.55
CA GLY A 382 -0.76 40.49 -46.80
C GLY A 382 -1.55 39.57 -45.86
N ALA A 383 -2.54 40.14 -45.17
CA ALA A 383 -3.34 39.41 -44.18
C ALA A 383 -4.30 38.42 -44.86
N ASP A 384 -4.02 37.13 -44.71
CA ASP A 384 -4.80 35.98 -45.19
C ASP A 384 -4.32 34.69 -44.48
N ILE A 385 -4.94 33.56 -44.80
CA ILE A 385 -4.47 32.23 -44.42
C ILE A 385 -3.60 31.65 -45.53
N TYR A 386 -2.45 31.10 -45.17
CA TYR A 386 -1.51 30.46 -46.08
C TYR A 386 -1.13 29.08 -45.58
N HIS A 387 -0.73 28.20 -46.49
CA HIS A 387 -0.17 26.89 -46.16
C HIS A 387 1.30 26.84 -46.55
N VAL A 388 2.14 26.34 -45.65
CA VAL A 388 3.54 26.01 -45.96
C VAL A 388 3.66 24.50 -46.02
N TRP A 389 3.97 23.98 -47.20
CA TRP A 389 4.18 22.56 -47.45
C TRP A 389 5.67 22.25 -47.62
N GLY A 390 6.11 21.14 -47.04
CA GLY A 390 7.40 20.53 -47.32
C GLY A 390 7.32 19.69 -48.59
N VAL A 391 8.33 19.80 -49.45
CA VAL A 391 8.48 19.00 -50.67
C VAL A 391 9.87 18.39 -50.65
N SER A 392 9.93 17.09 -50.41
CA SER A 392 11.16 16.31 -50.40
C SER A 392 11.32 15.56 -51.72
N THR A 393 12.53 15.57 -52.27
CA THR A 393 12.80 14.95 -53.56
C THR A 393 14.17 14.25 -53.61
N GLN A 394 14.21 13.12 -54.33
CA GLN A 394 15.43 12.51 -54.83
C GLN A 394 15.56 12.74 -56.34
N GLY A 395 16.67 13.35 -56.74
CA GLY A 395 16.92 13.77 -58.12
C GLY A 395 16.35 15.15 -58.46
N ASP A 396 16.54 15.61 -59.70
CA ASP A 396 16.14 16.97 -60.11
C ASP A 396 14.60 17.14 -60.07
N LEU A 397 14.09 18.10 -59.27
CA LEU A 397 12.70 18.54 -59.24
C LEU A 397 12.28 19.16 -60.59
N ASP A 398 11.10 18.79 -61.12
CA ASP A 398 10.50 19.45 -62.28
C ASP A 398 9.93 20.81 -61.86
N GLN A 399 10.72 21.86 -62.10
CA GLN A 399 10.36 23.25 -61.79
C GLN A 399 9.02 23.70 -62.40
N THR A 400 8.53 23.05 -63.46
CA THR A 400 7.22 23.39 -64.04
C THR A 400 6.04 22.95 -63.17
N THR A 401 6.26 22.05 -62.21
CA THR A 401 5.21 21.54 -61.30
C THR A 401 5.06 22.33 -60.00
N VAL A 402 5.95 23.29 -59.73
CA VAL A 402 5.93 24.16 -58.55
C VAL A 402 5.94 25.65 -58.92
N GLU A 403 5.52 26.00 -60.15
CA GLU A 403 5.35 27.40 -60.56
C GLU A 403 4.14 28.04 -59.89
N THR A 404 4.14 29.37 -59.78
CA THR A 404 3.02 30.11 -59.20
C THR A 404 1.68 29.78 -59.90
N GLY A 405 0.70 29.33 -59.11
CA GLY A 405 -0.64 28.93 -59.56
C GLY A 405 -0.81 27.44 -59.86
N GLU A 406 0.22 26.61 -59.69
CA GLU A 406 0.10 25.14 -59.72
C GLU A 406 -0.26 24.61 -58.33
N LEU A 407 -0.93 23.45 -58.26
CA LEU A 407 -1.21 22.76 -57.00
C LEU A 407 0.06 22.09 -56.46
N VAL A 408 0.37 22.30 -55.18
CA VAL A 408 1.58 21.73 -54.56
C VAL A 408 1.66 20.21 -54.67
N PHE A 409 0.53 19.51 -54.59
CA PHE A 409 0.43 18.05 -54.74
C PHE A 409 0.77 17.52 -56.14
N ASN A 410 1.01 18.41 -57.12
CA ASN A 410 1.50 18.02 -58.44
C ASN A 410 3.03 18.07 -58.54
N ALA A 411 3.75 18.44 -57.48
CA ALA A 411 5.22 18.45 -57.46
C ALA A 411 5.75 17.06 -57.86
N THR A 412 6.70 17.01 -58.78
CA THR A 412 7.31 15.74 -59.24
C THR A 412 8.82 15.84 -59.42
N ALA A 413 9.52 14.74 -59.16
CA ALA A 413 10.97 14.63 -59.34
C ALA A 413 11.36 13.36 -60.12
N LEU A 414 12.66 13.20 -60.38
CA LEU A 414 13.17 12.14 -61.26
C LEU A 414 13.20 10.75 -60.61
N GLU A 415 13.47 10.65 -59.30
CA GLU A 415 13.66 9.37 -58.61
C GLU A 415 12.56 9.11 -57.58
N CYS A 416 12.38 10.00 -56.60
CA CYS A 416 11.18 10.06 -55.79
C CYS A 416 10.83 11.51 -55.42
N ASP A 417 9.55 11.74 -55.14
CA ASP A 417 8.99 13.00 -54.68
C ASP A 417 7.94 12.70 -53.61
N SER A 418 7.89 13.55 -52.59
CA SER A 418 6.80 13.57 -51.63
C SER A 418 6.53 14.98 -51.19
N VAL A 419 5.26 15.35 -51.22
CA VAL A 419 4.73 16.50 -50.48
C VAL A 419 4.42 16.01 -49.07
N GLY A 420 4.62 16.85 -48.07
CA GLY A 420 4.35 16.53 -46.67
C GLY A 420 2.93 16.04 -46.44
N ALA A 421 2.72 15.30 -45.35
CA ALA A 421 1.39 14.79 -44.99
C ALA A 421 0.45 15.91 -44.50
N SER A 422 1.03 16.99 -43.98
CA SER A 422 0.32 18.20 -43.54
C SER A 422 1.13 19.45 -43.82
N ALA A 423 0.43 20.56 -44.08
CA ALA A 423 1.00 21.89 -44.09
C ALA A 423 1.02 22.50 -42.69
N LEU A 424 1.94 23.46 -42.51
CA LEU A 424 1.82 24.46 -41.47
C LEU A 424 0.83 25.52 -41.95
N GLU A 425 -0.25 25.74 -41.19
CA GLU A 425 -1.18 26.84 -41.43
C GLU A 425 -0.60 28.14 -40.87
N VAL A 426 -0.40 29.14 -41.73
CA VAL A 426 0.07 30.48 -41.35
C VAL A 426 -1.08 31.46 -41.49
N THR A 427 -1.67 31.86 -40.37
CA THR A 427 -2.69 32.91 -40.35
C THR A 427 -2.01 34.26 -40.14
N VAL A 428 -2.01 35.10 -41.18
CA VAL A 428 -1.49 36.47 -41.12
C VAL A 428 -2.65 37.42 -40.86
N MET A 429 -2.65 38.11 -39.72
CA MET A 429 -3.70 39.03 -39.33
C MET A 429 -3.29 40.50 -39.46
N GLN A 430 -4.28 41.37 -39.73
CA GLN A 430 -4.10 42.81 -39.62
C GLN A 430 -4.24 43.23 -38.14
N CYS A 431 -3.16 43.16 -37.37
CA CYS A 431 -3.18 43.54 -35.96
C CYS A 431 -3.10 45.06 -35.75
N GLY A 432 -3.70 45.55 -34.64
CA GLY A 432 -3.40 46.86 -34.08
C GLY A 432 -2.10 46.84 -33.26
N ASP A 433 -1.75 47.91 -32.53
CA ASP A 433 -0.52 48.06 -31.72
C ASP A 433 -0.32 46.98 -30.58
N ALA A 434 -1.08 45.88 -30.56
CA ALA A 434 -1.16 44.85 -29.52
C ALA A 434 -0.05 43.79 -29.61
N GLY A 435 1.20 44.22 -29.45
CA GLY A 435 2.37 43.33 -29.37
C GLY A 435 3.28 43.59 -28.16
N LEU A 436 2.83 44.34 -27.17
CA LEU A 436 3.67 44.81 -26.06
C LEU A 436 3.05 44.39 -24.73
N CYS A 437 3.82 43.70 -23.87
CA CYS A 437 3.42 43.40 -22.50
C CYS A 437 3.37 44.69 -21.68
N ASP A 438 2.27 45.41 -21.83
CA ASP A 438 2.07 46.76 -21.33
C ASP A 438 1.22 46.79 -20.05
N ASP A 439 0.50 45.70 -19.72
CA ASP A 439 -0.38 45.63 -18.54
C ASP A 439 -0.62 44.18 -18.03
N LEU A 440 -1.39 44.05 -16.94
CA LEU A 440 -1.81 42.77 -16.37
C LEU A 440 -2.81 42.04 -17.29
N ILE A 441 -2.79 40.71 -17.24
CA ILE A 441 -3.70 39.82 -17.98
C ILE A 441 -4.34 38.78 -17.06
N ILE A 442 -5.51 38.27 -17.43
CA ILE A 442 -6.06 37.04 -16.85
C ILE A 442 -5.31 35.88 -17.50
N SER A 443 -4.64 35.07 -16.68
CA SER A 443 -3.75 33.98 -17.12
C SER A 443 -4.39 32.62 -16.93
N GLU A 444 -5.28 32.47 -15.95
CA GLU A 444 -5.98 31.22 -15.71
C GLU A 444 -7.39 31.45 -15.18
N TYR A 445 -8.32 30.59 -15.59
CA TYR A 445 -9.69 30.56 -15.14
C TYR A 445 -10.12 29.12 -14.87
N VAL A 446 -10.53 28.84 -13.64
CA VAL A 446 -10.89 27.47 -13.20
C VAL A 446 -12.38 27.41 -12.90
N GLU A 447 -13.13 26.63 -13.67
CA GLU A 447 -14.50 26.23 -13.34
C GLU A 447 -14.51 24.72 -13.13
N GLY A 448 -14.32 24.33 -11.88
CA GLY A 448 -14.16 22.96 -11.42
C GLY A 448 -15.38 22.42 -10.67
N ASP A 449 -15.27 21.20 -10.17
CA ASP A 449 -16.36 20.53 -9.46
C ASP A 449 -16.75 21.32 -8.20
N SER A 450 -18.06 21.43 -7.96
CA SER A 450 -18.62 22.03 -6.74
C SER A 450 -18.21 23.50 -6.54
N HIS A 451 -17.19 23.77 -5.72
CA HIS A 451 -16.70 25.12 -5.40
C HIS A 451 -15.25 25.33 -5.85
N ASN A 452 -14.68 24.42 -6.64
CA ASN A 452 -13.32 24.52 -7.17
C ASN A 452 -13.28 25.61 -8.25
N LYS A 453 -13.16 26.85 -7.79
CA LYS A 453 -13.20 28.03 -8.66
C LYS A 453 -12.07 28.97 -8.33
N ALA A 454 -11.34 29.41 -9.36
CA ALA A 454 -10.20 30.31 -9.23
C ALA A 454 -10.04 31.21 -10.45
N ILE A 455 -9.48 32.40 -10.25
CA ILE A 455 -9.03 33.30 -11.32
C ILE A 455 -7.59 33.68 -11.01
N GLU A 456 -6.69 33.55 -11.98
CA GLU A 456 -5.31 34.01 -11.89
C GLU A 456 -5.05 35.25 -12.75
N ILE A 457 -4.29 36.19 -12.19
CA ILE A 457 -3.81 37.38 -12.87
C ILE A 457 -2.29 37.31 -12.96
N HIS A 458 -1.73 37.56 -14.15
CA HIS A 458 -0.29 37.54 -14.38
C HIS A 458 0.24 38.93 -14.75
N ASN A 459 1.47 39.23 -14.33
CA ASN A 459 2.22 40.41 -14.75
C ASN A 459 3.28 40.06 -15.82
N PRO A 460 2.95 40.18 -17.11
CA PRO A 460 3.89 39.88 -18.20
C PRO A 460 4.90 41.02 -18.44
N THR A 461 4.78 42.14 -17.71
CA THR A 461 5.63 43.31 -17.92
C THR A 461 6.97 43.16 -17.21
N PRO A 462 8.05 43.83 -17.67
CA PRO A 462 9.36 43.79 -17.01
C PRO A 462 9.43 44.65 -15.73
N LEU A 463 8.31 45.24 -15.29
CA LEU A 463 8.25 46.15 -14.15
C LEU A 463 7.31 45.62 -13.06
N THR A 464 7.63 45.91 -11.79
CA THR A 464 6.69 45.67 -10.69
C THR A 464 5.49 46.59 -10.82
N ILE A 465 4.28 46.03 -10.77
CA ILE A 465 3.01 46.75 -10.87
C ILE A 465 2.41 46.94 -9.48
N ASP A 466 1.90 48.15 -9.20
CA ASP A 466 1.07 48.45 -8.03
C ASP A 466 -0.38 48.05 -8.35
N LEU A 467 -0.97 47.16 -7.53
CA LEU A 467 -2.30 46.60 -7.77
C LEU A 467 -3.44 47.52 -7.32
N ALA A 468 -3.15 48.58 -6.57
CA ALA A 468 -4.16 49.51 -6.05
C ALA A 468 -5.15 50.12 -7.08
N PRO A 469 -4.80 50.36 -8.37
CA PRO A 469 -5.76 50.84 -9.36
C PRO A 469 -6.55 49.73 -10.05
N TYR A 470 -6.36 48.45 -9.71
CA TYR A 470 -6.97 47.31 -10.40
C TYR A 470 -8.13 46.68 -9.62
N SER A 471 -9.10 46.16 -10.35
CA SER A 471 -10.20 45.37 -9.79
C SER A 471 -10.62 44.23 -10.72
N VAL A 472 -11.13 43.14 -10.12
CA VAL A 472 -11.80 42.05 -10.85
C VAL A 472 -13.28 42.10 -10.56
N GLU A 473 -14.09 42.02 -11.61
CA GLU A 473 -15.53 42.07 -11.57
C GLU A 473 -16.14 40.86 -12.27
N THR A 474 -17.26 40.38 -11.73
CA THR A 474 -18.10 39.37 -12.40
C THR A 474 -19.48 39.90 -12.69
N TYR A 475 -20.06 39.44 -13.78
CA TYR A 475 -21.37 39.87 -14.27
C TYR A 475 -22.24 38.64 -14.50
N ASN A 476 -22.91 38.18 -13.43
CA ASN A 476 -23.64 36.93 -13.52
C ASN A 476 -24.91 37.03 -14.38
N ASN A 477 -25.15 36.01 -15.21
CA ASN A 477 -26.37 35.79 -15.99
C ASN A 477 -26.80 37.03 -16.80
N GLY A 478 -25.88 37.60 -17.57
CA GLY A 478 -26.12 38.75 -18.44
C GLY A 478 -26.39 40.06 -17.71
N ALA A 479 -25.86 40.23 -16.50
CA ALA A 479 -25.93 41.51 -15.80
C ALA A 479 -25.18 42.61 -16.56
N THR A 480 -25.71 43.84 -16.55
CA THR A 480 -25.07 45.03 -17.13
C THR A 480 -24.28 45.84 -16.10
N GLU A 481 -24.32 45.43 -14.83
CA GLU A 481 -23.62 46.03 -13.68
C GLU A 481 -22.97 44.88 -12.89
N PRO A 482 -21.80 45.08 -12.26
CA PRO A 482 -21.07 43.99 -11.62
C PRO A 482 -21.89 43.40 -10.47
N THR A 483 -22.00 42.08 -10.46
CA THR A 483 -22.68 41.31 -9.41
C THR A 483 -21.78 41.07 -8.20
N GLN A 484 -20.48 40.91 -8.45
CA GLN A 484 -19.43 40.88 -7.44
C GLN A 484 -18.23 41.70 -7.95
N GLN A 485 -17.47 42.26 -7.02
CA GLN A 485 -16.26 43.03 -7.31
C GLN A 485 -15.23 42.79 -6.20
N LEU A 486 -13.96 42.69 -6.61
CA LEU A 486 -12.80 42.67 -5.74
C LEU A 486 -11.82 43.76 -6.19
N ASP A 487 -11.54 44.73 -5.32
CA ASP A 487 -10.42 45.66 -5.51
C ASP A 487 -9.12 44.95 -5.11
N LEU A 488 -8.09 45.03 -5.96
CA LEU A 488 -6.81 44.39 -5.71
C LEU A 488 -5.91 45.28 -4.86
N GLU A 489 -5.05 44.67 -4.06
CA GLU A 489 -4.11 45.38 -3.20
C GLU A 489 -2.73 44.71 -3.24
N GLY A 490 -1.68 45.52 -3.08
CA GLY A 490 -0.29 45.03 -3.02
C GLY A 490 0.51 45.37 -4.27
N GLN A 491 1.62 44.66 -4.46
CA GLN A 491 2.51 44.82 -5.60
C GLN A 491 2.73 43.46 -6.24
N LEU A 492 2.70 43.39 -7.57
CA LEU A 492 2.96 42.19 -8.33
C LEU A 492 4.29 42.35 -9.08
N LEU A 493 5.25 41.47 -8.81
CA LEU A 493 6.59 41.50 -9.43
C LEU A 493 6.51 41.12 -10.93
N PRO A 494 7.51 41.47 -11.75
CA PRO A 494 7.62 40.96 -13.12
C PRO A 494 7.54 39.43 -13.12
N GLY A 495 6.73 38.85 -14.03
CA GLY A 495 6.50 37.41 -14.13
C GLY A 495 5.65 36.81 -13.01
N GLY A 496 5.26 37.60 -12.00
CA GLY A 496 4.48 37.09 -10.86
C GLY A 496 3.00 36.89 -11.17
N THR A 497 2.37 36.03 -10.39
CA THR A 497 0.93 35.71 -10.44
C THR A 497 0.20 36.18 -9.18
N PHE A 498 -1.10 36.46 -9.30
CA PHE A 498 -2.01 36.80 -8.21
C PHE A 498 -3.27 35.95 -8.34
N VAL A 499 -3.43 34.97 -7.46
CA VAL A 499 -4.50 33.98 -7.52
C VAL A 499 -5.66 34.35 -6.60
N ILE A 500 -6.88 34.38 -7.16
CA ILE A 500 -8.14 34.61 -6.44
C ILE A 500 -8.91 33.30 -6.38
N GLY A 501 -8.94 32.64 -5.23
CA GLY A 501 -9.66 31.38 -5.04
C GLY A 501 -11.02 31.53 -4.37
N ASN A 502 -11.87 30.50 -4.54
CA ASN A 502 -13.06 30.35 -3.71
C ASN A 502 -12.67 29.82 -2.32
N SER A 503 -13.20 30.41 -1.26
CA SER A 503 -12.89 30.00 0.12
C SER A 503 -13.39 28.60 0.49
N GLN A 504 -14.21 27.97 -0.37
CA GLN A 504 -14.75 26.63 -0.21
C GLN A 504 -14.15 25.62 -1.20
N ALA A 505 -13.15 26.02 -1.99
CA ALA A 505 -12.44 25.15 -2.92
C ALA A 505 -11.57 24.10 -2.19
N VAL A 506 -11.08 23.11 -2.93
CA VAL A 506 -10.10 22.13 -2.46
C VAL A 506 -8.75 22.75 -2.10
N GLY A 507 -7.97 22.01 -1.29
CA GLY A 507 -6.69 22.46 -0.74
C GLY A 507 -5.69 22.96 -1.79
N ALA A 508 -5.67 22.35 -3.00
CA ALA A 508 -4.80 22.77 -4.09
C ALA A 508 -5.01 24.26 -4.46
N ILE A 509 -6.26 24.69 -4.65
CA ILE A 509 -6.61 26.10 -4.90
C ILE A 509 -6.35 26.96 -3.65
N LEU A 510 -6.72 26.47 -2.45
CA LEU A 510 -6.58 27.25 -1.22
C LEU A 510 -5.12 27.60 -0.90
N ASN A 511 -4.19 26.69 -1.18
CA ASN A 511 -2.78 26.84 -0.85
C ASN A 511 -2.05 27.86 -1.73
N VAL A 512 -2.46 28.00 -2.99
CA VAL A 512 -1.87 28.95 -3.96
C VAL A 512 -2.61 30.29 -4.02
N SER A 513 -3.84 30.35 -3.49
CA SER A 513 -4.65 31.57 -3.47
C SER A 513 -4.00 32.70 -2.68
N THR A 514 -3.79 33.84 -3.33
CA THR A 514 -3.35 35.08 -2.68
C THR A 514 -4.48 35.71 -1.86
N VAL A 515 -5.72 35.58 -2.33
CA VAL A 515 -6.92 36.09 -1.65
C VAL A 515 -8.13 35.20 -1.95
N PHE A 516 -9.08 35.15 -1.02
CA PHE A 516 -10.38 34.51 -1.24
C PHE A 516 -11.47 35.55 -1.49
N SER A 517 -12.28 35.34 -2.52
CA SER A 517 -13.32 36.31 -2.88
C SER A 517 -14.54 35.70 -3.56
N ASN A 518 -15.67 36.40 -3.44
CA ASN A 518 -16.92 36.00 -4.07
C ASN A 518 -16.97 36.28 -5.58
N VAL A 519 -15.97 36.93 -6.16
CA VAL A 519 -15.83 37.03 -7.63
C VAL A 519 -15.62 35.66 -8.28
N THR A 520 -15.37 34.60 -7.51
CA THR A 520 -15.31 33.24 -8.02
C THR A 520 -16.67 32.56 -8.15
N TRP A 521 -17.79 33.22 -7.80
CA TRP A 521 -19.13 32.62 -7.90
C TRP A 521 -19.70 32.78 -9.31
N TYR A 522 -19.02 32.18 -10.28
CA TYR A 522 -19.45 32.09 -11.68
C TYR A 522 -19.79 30.64 -12.05
N ASN A 523 -20.54 30.45 -13.14
CA ASN A 523 -20.89 29.11 -13.66
C ASN A 523 -20.75 29.01 -15.19
N GLY A 524 -19.76 29.74 -15.74
CA GLY A 524 -19.30 29.64 -17.12
C GLY A 524 -20.10 30.34 -18.21
N ASN A 525 -21.33 30.80 -17.94
CA ASN A 525 -22.04 31.74 -18.81
C ASN A 525 -21.90 33.21 -18.33
N ASP A 526 -21.08 33.45 -17.32
CA ASP A 526 -20.91 34.77 -16.69
C ASP A 526 -19.66 35.48 -17.23
N ALA A 527 -19.75 36.79 -17.44
CA ALA A 527 -18.61 37.58 -17.89
C ALA A 527 -17.68 37.95 -16.71
N ILE A 528 -16.38 37.87 -16.93
CA ILE A 528 -15.31 38.23 -16.00
C ILE A 528 -14.51 39.39 -16.59
N VAL A 529 -14.22 40.40 -15.79
CA VAL A 529 -13.57 41.63 -16.25
C VAL A 529 -12.45 42.02 -15.31
N LEU A 530 -11.26 42.20 -15.87
CA LEU A 530 -10.14 42.87 -15.21
C LEU A 530 -10.14 44.36 -15.59
N ARG A 531 -10.17 45.25 -14.60
CA ARG A 531 -10.15 46.70 -14.79
C ARG A 531 -8.91 47.36 -14.22
N LYS A 532 -8.57 48.51 -14.79
CA LYS A 532 -7.59 49.47 -14.29
C LYS A 532 -8.19 50.87 -14.32
N ASN A 533 -8.27 51.55 -13.18
CA ASN A 533 -8.88 52.88 -13.05
C ASN A 533 -10.28 52.98 -13.70
N GLU A 534 -11.15 51.99 -13.45
CA GLU A 534 -12.50 51.85 -14.02
C GLU A 534 -12.56 51.47 -15.52
N GLU A 535 -11.44 51.43 -16.25
CA GLU A 535 -11.37 50.97 -17.65
C GLU A 535 -11.10 49.46 -17.74
N ALA A 536 -11.81 48.74 -18.62
CA ALA A 536 -11.59 47.31 -18.81
C ALA A 536 -10.34 47.07 -19.66
N ILE A 537 -9.49 46.14 -19.22
CA ILE A 537 -8.23 45.80 -19.90
C ILE A 537 -8.16 44.33 -20.34
N ASP A 538 -8.97 43.47 -19.73
CA ASP A 538 -9.13 42.07 -20.15
C ASP A 538 -10.55 41.59 -19.79
N ILE A 539 -11.20 40.88 -20.70
CA ILE A 539 -12.59 40.44 -20.57
C ILE A 539 -12.73 38.98 -21.05
N MET A 540 -13.34 38.16 -20.21
CA MET A 540 -13.86 36.84 -20.60
C MET A 540 -15.39 36.90 -20.67
N GLY A 541 -15.98 36.55 -21.82
CA GLY A 541 -17.42 36.69 -22.11
C GLY A 541 -17.87 38.10 -22.51
N GLU A 542 -19.18 38.33 -22.64
CA GLU A 542 -19.74 39.64 -23.02
C GLU A 542 -20.62 40.25 -21.92
N ILE A 543 -20.35 41.51 -21.52
CA ILE A 543 -21.14 42.22 -20.50
C ILE A 543 -22.57 42.48 -21.02
N GLY A 544 -23.56 42.10 -20.21
CA GLY A 544 -24.97 42.32 -20.53
C GLY A 544 -25.59 41.24 -21.42
N GLU A 545 -24.82 40.22 -21.81
CA GLU A 545 -25.30 39.06 -22.55
C GLU A 545 -25.29 37.82 -21.67
N ASP A 546 -26.35 37.02 -21.76
CA ASP A 546 -26.42 35.68 -21.18
C ASP A 546 -26.59 34.69 -22.34
N PRO A 547 -25.53 33.96 -22.73
CA PRO A 547 -25.59 32.99 -23.82
C PRO A 547 -26.51 31.80 -23.50
N GLY A 548 -26.88 31.58 -22.23
CA GLY A 548 -27.67 30.45 -21.76
C GLY A 548 -26.90 29.11 -21.68
N GLU A 549 -25.82 28.99 -22.45
CA GLU A 549 -24.82 27.91 -22.40
C GLU A 549 -23.44 28.52 -22.08
N PRO A 550 -22.46 27.75 -21.58
CA PRO A 550 -21.13 28.29 -21.27
C PRO A 550 -20.45 28.93 -22.48
N TRP A 551 -19.64 29.96 -22.26
CA TRP A 551 -18.80 30.55 -23.31
C TRP A 551 -17.74 29.53 -23.76
N THR A 552 -17.68 29.22 -25.04
CA THR A 552 -16.70 28.29 -25.62
C THR A 552 -15.39 28.99 -25.97
N VAL A 553 -14.26 28.30 -25.88
CA VAL A 553 -12.97 28.72 -26.45
C VAL A 553 -12.60 27.84 -27.64
N THR A 554 -11.69 28.29 -28.51
CA THR A 554 -11.41 27.58 -29.78
C THR A 554 -10.63 26.28 -29.59
N THR A 555 -9.77 26.18 -28.57
CA THR A 555 -8.98 24.96 -28.29
C THR A 555 -9.63 24.11 -27.20
N GLY A 556 -10.66 23.34 -27.57
CA GLY A 556 -11.10 22.17 -26.79
C GLY A 556 -11.76 22.40 -25.41
N GLY A 557 -12.11 23.64 -25.03
CA GLY A 557 -12.67 23.95 -23.71
C GLY A 557 -13.85 24.94 -23.72
N ALA A 558 -14.43 25.14 -22.54
CA ALA A 558 -15.46 26.15 -22.28
C ALA A 558 -15.30 26.72 -20.87
N MET A 559 -15.94 27.85 -20.58
CA MET A 559 -15.88 28.48 -19.25
C MET A 559 -16.68 27.72 -18.17
N ALA A 560 -17.31 26.58 -18.47
CA ALA A 560 -17.90 25.70 -17.44
C ALA A 560 -17.31 24.30 -17.54
N GLU A 561 -16.97 23.73 -16.39
CA GLU A 561 -16.43 22.38 -16.21
C GLU A 561 -15.05 22.18 -16.89
N PHE A 562 -14.24 23.22 -16.98
CA PHE A 562 -12.85 23.18 -17.48
C PHE A 562 -11.95 24.14 -16.69
N THR A 563 -10.66 23.85 -16.74
CA THR A 563 -9.59 24.81 -16.47
C THR A 563 -9.13 25.43 -17.78
N LEU A 564 -9.08 26.75 -17.87
CA LEU A 564 -8.62 27.48 -19.04
C LEU A 564 -7.30 28.19 -18.71
N VAL A 565 -6.24 27.87 -19.45
CA VAL A 565 -4.92 28.51 -19.31
C VAL A 565 -4.66 29.38 -20.53
N ARG A 566 -4.19 30.60 -20.30
CA ARG A 566 -3.86 31.55 -21.37
C ARG A 566 -2.67 31.04 -22.17
N LYS A 567 -2.69 31.20 -23.49
CA LYS A 567 -1.57 30.77 -24.33
C LYS A 567 -0.31 31.62 -24.04
N PRO A 568 0.90 31.02 -23.97
CA PRO A 568 2.14 31.72 -23.64
C PRO A 568 2.56 32.84 -24.61
N ASN A 569 1.99 32.89 -25.81
CA ASN A 569 2.25 33.97 -26.77
C ASN A 569 1.32 35.20 -26.58
N ILE A 570 0.46 35.20 -25.56
CA ILE A 570 -0.51 36.28 -25.30
C ILE A 570 -0.01 37.18 -24.17
N GLY A 571 0.71 38.24 -24.54
CA GLY A 571 1.25 39.23 -23.60
C GLY A 571 0.29 40.38 -23.22
N SER A 572 -0.91 40.44 -23.78
CA SER A 572 -1.90 41.49 -23.51
C SER A 572 -3.34 40.96 -23.42
N GLY A 573 -4.14 41.57 -22.53
CA GLY A 573 -5.58 41.27 -22.38
C GLY A 573 -6.39 41.73 -23.59
N SER A 574 -7.56 41.12 -23.82
CA SER A 574 -8.49 41.56 -24.87
C SER A 574 -9.82 42.01 -24.26
N THR A 575 -10.44 43.02 -24.86
CA THR A 575 -11.77 43.53 -24.46
C THR A 575 -12.88 43.09 -25.41
N ASP A 576 -12.53 42.35 -26.47
CA ASP A 576 -13.47 41.79 -27.44
C ASP A 576 -13.44 40.26 -27.30
N TRP A 577 -14.54 39.67 -26.83
CA TRP A 577 -14.59 38.23 -26.59
C TRP A 577 -14.47 37.40 -27.87
N SER A 578 -14.83 37.95 -29.03
CA SER A 578 -14.68 37.24 -30.31
C SER A 578 -13.20 37.01 -30.67
N GLU A 579 -12.30 37.84 -30.15
CA GLU A 579 -10.85 37.64 -30.21
C GLU A 579 -10.37 36.84 -28.98
N GLY A 580 -10.81 37.24 -27.79
CA GLY A 580 -10.40 36.65 -26.51
C GLY A 580 -10.64 35.14 -26.42
N MET A 581 -11.71 34.62 -27.05
CA MET A 581 -12.01 33.19 -27.06
C MET A 581 -10.96 32.31 -27.78
N THR A 582 -10.05 32.92 -28.56
CA THR A 582 -8.99 32.20 -29.29
C THR A 582 -7.69 32.01 -28.49
N GLN A 583 -7.60 32.68 -27.34
CA GLN A 583 -6.36 32.93 -26.59
C GLN A 583 -6.11 31.92 -25.45
N TRP A 584 -6.91 30.85 -25.39
CA TRP A 584 -6.94 29.90 -24.27
C TRP A 584 -6.79 28.46 -24.74
N ASP A 585 -6.14 27.65 -23.91
CA ASP A 585 -6.14 26.19 -23.99
C ASP A 585 -7.03 25.63 -22.88
N GLY A 586 -7.91 24.71 -23.28
CA GLY A 586 -8.83 24.03 -22.36
C GLY A 586 -8.25 22.74 -21.81
N TYR A 587 -8.27 22.60 -20.49
CA TYR A 587 -7.86 21.42 -19.75
C TYR A 587 -9.05 20.81 -19.01
N PRO A 588 -9.03 19.48 -18.76
CA PRO A 588 -10.08 18.81 -18.00
C PRO A 588 -10.42 19.53 -16.70
N GLN A 589 -11.69 19.42 -16.29
CA GLN A 589 -12.16 19.91 -15.01
C GLN A 589 -11.21 19.53 -13.86
N ASP A 590 -11.06 20.44 -12.88
CA ASP A 590 -10.22 20.25 -11.70
C ASP A 590 -8.72 20.05 -11.97
N THR A 591 -8.22 20.52 -13.11
CA THR A 591 -6.77 20.63 -13.35
C THR A 591 -6.25 21.90 -12.66
N PHE A 592 -5.31 21.76 -11.72
CA PHE A 592 -4.77 22.88 -10.92
C PHE A 592 -3.25 23.06 -11.04
N ASP A 593 -2.59 22.24 -11.85
CA ASP A 593 -1.11 22.18 -11.92
C ASP A 593 -0.47 23.49 -12.42
N PHE A 594 -1.26 24.36 -13.06
CA PHE A 594 -0.82 25.63 -13.62
C PHE A 594 -1.00 26.81 -12.66
N LEU A 595 -1.83 26.67 -11.62
CA LEU A 595 -2.11 27.77 -10.70
C LEU A 595 -0.86 28.15 -9.89
N GLY A 596 -0.54 29.43 -9.91
CA GLY A 596 0.57 30.02 -9.18
C GLY A 596 1.79 30.32 -10.05
N ASP A 597 1.82 29.90 -11.33
CA ASP A 597 2.90 30.23 -12.25
C ASP A 597 2.40 30.43 -13.69
N HIS A 598 2.95 31.44 -14.38
CA HIS A 598 2.59 31.71 -15.77
C HIS A 598 3.73 32.44 -16.49
N SER A 599 3.89 32.17 -17.78
CA SER A 599 4.84 32.88 -18.64
C SER A 599 4.16 33.38 -19.91
N ALA A 600 4.46 34.62 -20.29
CA ALA A 600 3.94 35.25 -21.49
C ALA A 600 5.07 35.92 -22.30
N THR A 601 5.02 35.78 -23.63
CA THR A 601 6.00 36.32 -24.56
C THR A 601 5.46 37.58 -25.24
N CYS A 602 6.22 38.68 -25.17
CA CYS A 602 5.82 39.97 -25.71
C CYS A 602 6.33 40.15 -27.14
N GLY A 603 5.45 40.21 -28.14
CA GLY A 603 5.81 40.71 -29.48
C GLY A 603 6.09 39.68 -30.57
N GLY A 604 5.79 38.40 -30.36
CA GLY A 604 5.94 37.35 -31.38
C GLY A 604 7.37 36.82 -31.51
N LEU A 605 7.43 35.49 -31.65
CA LEU A 605 8.58 34.56 -31.66
C LEU A 605 9.25 34.36 -30.29
N GLY A 606 9.29 33.11 -29.83
CA GLY A 606 10.00 32.69 -28.62
C GLY A 606 11.52 32.91 -28.73
N THR A 607 12.24 32.80 -27.61
CA THR A 607 13.71 32.89 -27.62
C THR A 607 14.31 31.60 -28.17
N MET A 608 15.36 31.71 -29.00
CA MET A 608 16.10 30.53 -29.47
C MET A 608 16.70 29.83 -28.25
N GLN A 609 16.32 28.58 -28.02
CA GLN A 609 16.78 27.78 -26.92
C GLN A 609 17.44 26.51 -27.42
N ILE A 610 18.57 26.10 -26.85
CA ILE A 610 19.16 24.78 -27.14
C ILE A 610 19.54 24.12 -25.82
N GLY A 611 19.11 22.88 -25.63
CA GLY A 611 19.37 22.11 -24.42
C GLY A 611 19.62 20.65 -24.72
N PHE A 612 20.12 19.92 -23.72
CA PHE A 612 20.04 18.47 -23.72
C PHE A 612 18.58 18.01 -23.63
N ASP A 613 18.26 16.88 -24.25
CA ASP A 613 16.90 16.33 -24.21
C ASP A 613 16.56 15.72 -22.84
N PHE A 614 17.57 15.25 -22.11
CA PHE A 614 17.47 14.65 -20.79
C PHE A 614 18.51 15.24 -19.83
N PRO A 615 18.18 15.38 -18.53
CA PRO A 615 19.12 15.86 -17.52
C PRO A 615 20.11 14.78 -17.05
N GLU A 616 19.83 13.50 -17.30
CA GLU A 616 20.70 12.39 -16.94
C GLU A 616 20.56 11.21 -17.90
N LEU A 617 21.62 10.40 -18.01
CA LEU A 617 21.69 9.20 -18.84
C LEU A 617 22.55 8.13 -18.16
N TYR A 618 22.30 6.86 -18.47
CA TYR A 618 23.02 5.71 -17.90
C TYR A 618 23.73 4.91 -19.01
N VAL A 619 24.95 4.48 -18.74
CA VAL A 619 25.75 3.66 -19.66
C VAL A 619 26.55 2.65 -18.86
N THR A 620 26.53 1.37 -19.26
CA THR A 620 27.45 0.39 -18.68
C THR A 620 28.85 0.56 -19.28
N GLU A 621 29.88 0.34 -18.49
CA GLU A 621 31.27 0.21 -18.97
C GLU A 621 31.37 -0.68 -20.22
N GLY A 622 32.19 -0.23 -21.19
CA GLY A 622 32.31 -0.84 -22.52
C GLY A 622 31.12 -0.58 -23.46
N GLY A 623 30.04 -0.01 -22.94
CA GLY A 623 28.85 0.39 -23.68
C GLY A 623 28.90 1.83 -24.19
N GLY A 624 27.83 2.22 -24.87
CA GLY A 624 27.62 3.60 -25.30
C GLY A 624 26.16 4.01 -25.18
N VAL A 625 25.93 5.27 -24.83
CA VAL A 625 24.60 5.89 -24.76
C VAL A 625 24.56 7.07 -25.71
N GLU A 626 23.42 7.26 -26.38
CA GLU A 626 23.21 8.41 -27.26
C GLU A 626 22.84 9.63 -26.43
N VAL A 627 23.62 10.69 -26.59
CA VAL A 627 23.35 12.01 -26.03
C VAL A 627 22.72 12.85 -27.14
N SER A 628 21.52 13.36 -26.90
CA SER A 628 20.78 14.19 -27.84
C SER A 628 20.58 15.61 -27.30
N MET A 629 20.62 16.58 -28.21
CA MET A 629 20.38 18.01 -27.94
C MET A 629 19.44 18.56 -28.99
N SER A 630 18.36 19.22 -28.56
CA SER A 630 17.34 19.75 -29.44
C SER A 630 17.27 21.28 -29.41
N PRO A 631 17.07 21.93 -30.57
CA PRO A 631 16.78 23.35 -30.63
C PRO A 631 15.27 23.62 -30.51
N THR A 632 14.93 24.66 -29.76
CA THR A 632 13.61 25.30 -29.73
C THR A 632 13.76 26.69 -30.33
N TYR A 633 12.84 27.09 -31.22
CA TYR A 633 12.94 28.36 -31.94
C TYR A 633 14.32 28.58 -32.61
N PRO A 634 14.75 27.78 -33.59
CA PRO A 634 16.04 27.94 -34.27
C PRO A 634 16.09 29.22 -35.12
N LEU A 635 16.17 30.39 -34.47
CA LEU A 635 16.03 31.71 -35.06
C LEU A 635 17.28 32.20 -35.77
N GLU A 636 18.44 31.61 -35.49
CA GLU A 636 19.70 31.85 -36.21
C GLU A 636 20.66 30.67 -36.14
N ASP A 637 21.74 30.73 -36.92
CA ASP A 637 22.80 29.74 -36.83
C ASP A 637 23.51 29.85 -35.48
N ALA A 638 23.51 28.75 -34.73
CA ALA A 638 24.19 28.65 -33.44
C ALA A 638 25.24 27.55 -33.46
N VAL A 639 26.31 27.78 -32.70
CA VAL A 639 27.34 26.76 -32.44
C VAL A 639 27.42 26.57 -30.94
N LEU A 640 27.14 25.35 -30.50
CA LEU A 640 27.27 24.95 -29.10
C LEU A 640 28.48 24.04 -28.94
N LYS A 641 28.99 24.03 -27.71
CA LYS A 641 30.10 23.20 -27.30
C LYS A 641 29.76 22.46 -26.03
N VAL A 642 29.82 21.14 -26.10
CA VAL A 642 29.69 20.22 -24.96
C VAL A 642 31.06 20.03 -24.33
N SER A 643 31.17 20.29 -23.03
CA SER A 643 32.40 20.11 -22.25
C SER A 643 32.13 19.32 -20.99
N VAL A 644 33.12 18.58 -20.48
CA VAL A 644 33.05 18.00 -19.13
C VAL A 644 33.22 19.13 -18.11
N ALA A 645 32.24 19.31 -17.23
CA ALA A 645 32.19 20.33 -16.19
C ALA A 645 32.46 19.79 -14.78
N GLY A 646 32.34 18.48 -14.57
CA GLY A 646 32.54 17.82 -13.28
C GLY A 646 32.29 16.32 -13.37
N GLY A 647 32.06 15.68 -12.23
CA GLY A 647 32.00 14.23 -12.10
C GLY A 647 33.17 13.67 -11.30
N ASP A 648 33.07 12.41 -10.89
CA ASP A 648 34.15 11.65 -10.25
C ASP A 648 34.87 10.69 -11.22
N ALA A 649 34.29 10.40 -12.39
CA ALA A 649 34.94 9.64 -13.45
C ALA A 649 36.21 10.33 -14.01
N VAL A 650 37.22 9.53 -14.32
CA VAL A 650 38.57 9.92 -14.76
C VAL A 650 38.72 9.84 -16.29
N VAL A 651 38.99 11.01 -16.91
CA VAL A 651 39.26 11.09 -18.34
C VAL A 651 40.41 10.18 -18.80
N GLY A 652 40.16 9.40 -19.86
CA GLY A 652 41.10 8.45 -20.45
C GLY A 652 41.22 7.13 -19.71
N VAL A 653 40.53 6.98 -18.57
CA VAL A 653 40.32 5.70 -17.87
C VAL A 653 38.89 5.25 -18.14
N ASP A 654 37.89 6.06 -17.75
CA ASP A 654 36.47 5.65 -17.74
C ASP A 654 35.70 6.15 -18.96
N TYR A 655 36.21 7.20 -19.61
CA TYR A 655 35.70 7.67 -20.89
C TYR A 655 36.82 8.28 -21.75
N PRO A 656 36.70 8.28 -23.09
CA PRO A 656 37.73 8.81 -23.98
C PRO A 656 37.99 10.30 -23.81
N ASP A 657 39.25 10.71 -23.98
CA ASP A 657 39.67 12.13 -24.04
C ASP A 657 39.27 12.77 -25.40
N VAL A 658 37.96 12.95 -25.60
CA VAL A 658 37.36 13.48 -26.85
C VAL A 658 36.65 14.82 -26.65
N PHE A 659 36.43 15.26 -25.41
CA PHE A 659 35.79 16.54 -25.10
C PHE A 659 36.80 17.70 -25.11
N PRO A 660 36.39 18.91 -25.53
CA PRO A 660 35.03 19.29 -25.88
C PRO A 660 34.63 18.93 -27.32
N LEU A 661 33.33 18.72 -27.54
CA LEU A 661 32.71 18.51 -28.86
C LEU A 661 31.95 19.77 -29.28
N GLU A 662 31.98 20.12 -30.57
CA GLU A 662 31.27 21.27 -31.14
C GLU A 662 30.14 20.79 -32.06
N PHE A 663 28.95 21.39 -31.90
CA PHE A 663 27.74 21.08 -32.65
C PHE A 663 27.20 22.35 -33.29
N ASN A 664 26.82 22.25 -34.56
CA ASN A 664 26.21 23.34 -35.30
C ASN A 664 24.70 23.10 -35.37
N PHE A 665 23.93 24.12 -35.02
CA PHE A 665 22.49 24.16 -35.19
C PHE A 665 22.20 25.24 -36.22
N GLU A 666 21.70 24.83 -37.38
CA GLU A 666 21.38 25.75 -38.47
C GLU A 666 19.99 26.35 -38.22
N MET A 667 19.81 27.62 -38.60
CA MET A 667 18.53 28.31 -38.51
C MET A 667 17.40 27.48 -39.14
N GLY A 668 16.25 27.40 -38.48
CA GLY A 668 15.04 26.73 -38.96
C GLY A 668 15.04 25.20 -38.92
N LEU A 669 16.16 24.54 -38.57
CA LEU A 669 16.19 23.09 -38.39
C LEU A 669 15.81 22.72 -36.96
N LEU A 670 14.77 21.90 -36.80
CA LEU A 670 14.35 21.33 -35.51
C LEU A 670 15.05 20.00 -35.20
N ASN A 671 15.90 19.52 -36.11
CA ASN A 671 16.60 18.24 -35.93
C ASN A 671 17.51 18.30 -34.71
N SER A 672 17.36 17.30 -33.84
CA SER A 672 18.27 17.10 -32.72
C SER A 672 19.65 16.72 -33.24
N GLN A 673 20.69 17.23 -32.57
CA GLN A 673 22.06 16.81 -32.81
C GLN A 673 22.44 15.76 -31.77
N THR A 674 22.93 14.61 -32.22
CA THR A 674 23.31 13.52 -31.33
C THR A 674 24.79 13.19 -31.39
N PHE A 675 25.32 12.62 -30.30
CA PHE A 675 26.59 11.91 -30.29
C PHE A 675 26.53 10.73 -29.33
N THR A 676 27.33 9.70 -29.58
CA THR A 676 27.45 8.58 -28.65
C THR A 676 28.49 8.87 -27.59
N PHE A 677 28.08 8.95 -26.33
CA PHE A 677 28.99 8.86 -25.20
C PHE A 677 29.38 7.39 -25.02
N THR A 678 30.68 7.08 -24.93
CA THR A 678 31.17 5.70 -24.76
C THR A 678 31.90 5.59 -23.43
N ALA A 679 31.48 4.65 -22.60
CA ALA A 679 32.21 4.27 -21.39
C ALA A 679 33.30 3.26 -21.75
N ILE A 680 34.47 3.41 -21.16
CA ILE A 680 35.58 2.48 -21.33
C ILE A 680 35.38 1.34 -20.33
N ASP A 681 35.50 0.11 -20.81
CA ASP A 681 35.55 -1.09 -19.97
C ASP A 681 36.96 -1.24 -19.39
N GLU A 682 37.06 -1.20 -18.06
CA GLU A 682 38.29 -1.48 -17.35
C GLU A 682 38.29 -2.84 -16.65
N GLU A 683 39.49 -3.35 -16.33
CA GLU A 683 39.65 -4.70 -15.76
C GLU A 683 39.55 -4.74 -14.22
N GLU A 684 39.38 -3.59 -13.55
CA GLU A 684 39.31 -3.49 -12.09
C GLU A 684 37.89 -3.08 -11.66
N PRO A 685 37.29 -3.77 -10.67
CA PRO A 685 35.93 -3.49 -10.28
C PRO A 685 35.82 -2.16 -9.55
N GLU A 686 35.14 -1.21 -10.19
CA GLU A 686 34.85 0.11 -9.64
C GLU A 686 33.36 0.26 -9.30
N ILE A 687 33.06 1.31 -8.54
CA ILE A 687 31.68 1.69 -8.22
C ILE A 687 31.16 2.59 -9.35
N GLN A 688 29.84 2.83 -9.40
CA GLN A 688 29.29 3.80 -10.34
C GLN A 688 30.04 5.14 -10.26
N GLU A 689 30.35 5.68 -11.43
CA GLU A 689 30.98 6.98 -11.60
C GLU A 689 30.11 7.91 -12.44
N ASP A 690 30.24 9.21 -12.22
CA ASP A 690 29.46 10.24 -12.88
C ASP A 690 30.34 11.13 -13.76
N VAL A 691 29.84 11.50 -14.94
CA VAL A 691 30.40 12.55 -15.79
C VAL A 691 29.38 13.66 -15.95
N LEU A 692 29.66 14.84 -15.41
CA LEU A 692 28.83 16.03 -15.61
C LEU A 692 29.25 16.72 -16.91
N LEU A 693 28.39 16.68 -17.93
CA LEU A 693 28.54 17.44 -19.17
C LEU A 693 27.83 18.79 -19.04
N ALA A 694 28.38 19.82 -19.68
CA ALA A 694 27.79 21.15 -19.74
C ALA A 694 27.83 21.71 -21.17
N LEU A 695 26.74 22.36 -21.55
CA LEU A 695 26.63 23.13 -22.76
C LEU A 695 27.21 24.53 -22.57
N SER A 696 27.81 25.04 -23.63
CA SER A 696 28.27 26.41 -23.69
C SER A 696 28.12 26.96 -25.11
N ILE A 697 27.70 28.21 -25.20
CA ILE A 697 27.50 28.89 -26.48
C ILE A 697 28.86 29.34 -27.03
N VAL A 698 29.19 28.94 -28.25
CA VAL A 698 30.38 29.39 -28.99
C VAL A 698 30.03 30.62 -29.83
N SER A 699 28.88 30.57 -30.52
CA SER A 699 28.30 31.68 -31.29
C SER A 699 26.79 31.52 -31.43
N GLY A 700 26.09 32.62 -31.68
CA GLY A 700 24.62 32.70 -31.70
C GLY A 700 24.07 33.36 -30.43
N ASP A 701 22.88 33.93 -30.50
CA ASP A 701 22.06 34.51 -29.43
C ASP A 701 21.02 33.46 -29.01
N VAL A 702 21.49 32.54 -28.15
CA VAL A 702 20.74 31.34 -27.71
C VAL A 702 20.61 31.36 -26.20
N GLU A 703 19.45 30.99 -25.68
CA GLU A 703 19.26 30.62 -24.28
C GLU A 703 19.53 29.12 -24.10
N LEU A 704 20.24 28.74 -23.04
CA LEU A 704 20.43 27.30 -22.79
C LEU A 704 19.18 26.75 -22.10
N GLY A 705 18.70 25.60 -22.59
CA GLY A 705 17.66 24.82 -21.92
C GLY A 705 18.23 24.03 -20.76
N ILE A 706 18.09 22.70 -20.81
CA ILE A 706 18.88 21.83 -19.94
C ILE A 706 20.34 22.00 -20.35
N ASP A 707 21.08 22.81 -19.59
CA ASP A 707 22.43 23.26 -19.90
C ASP A 707 23.51 22.36 -19.30
N THR A 708 23.12 21.43 -18.44
CA THR A 708 23.98 20.41 -17.83
C THR A 708 23.27 19.06 -17.83
N MET A 709 24.03 17.98 -18.01
CA MET A 709 23.53 16.61 -17.85
C MET A 709 24.56 15.73 -17.14
N VAL A 710 24.10 14.72 -16.43
CA VAL A 710 24.96 13.71 -15.80
C VAL A 710 24.89 12.41 -16.58
N VAL A 711 26.04 11.86 -16.97
CA VAL A 711 26.14 10.51 -17.50
C VAL A 711 26.66 9.60 -16.40
N HIS A 712 25.84 8.65 -15.97
CA HIS A 712 26.17 7.62 -14.98
C HIS A 712 26.82 6.42 -15.68
N ILE A 713 28.08 6.15 -15.37
CA ILE A 713 28.84 4.98 -15.81
C ILE A 713 28.61 3.87 -14.79
N LEU A 714 27.83 2.87 -15.19
CA LEU A 714 27.55 1.68 -14.40
C LEU A 714 28.67 0.65 -14.59
N PRO A 715 29.15 -0.01 -13.53
CA PRO A 715 30.25 -0.96 -13.65
C PRO A 715 29.84 -2.20 -14.45
N SER A 716 30.75 -2.70 -15.28
CA SER A 716 30.55 -3.92 -16.07
C SER A 716 31.15 -5.17 -15.42
N ASP A 717 32.08 -4.98 -14.48
CA ASP A 717 32.88 -6.03 -13.85
C ASP A 717 32.73 -6.06 -12.31
N LEU A 718 31.90 -5.18 -11.73
CA LEU A 718 31.54 -5.20 -10.32
C LEU A 718 30.77 -6.49 -10.01
N ASP A 719 31.47 -7.45 -9.42
CA ASP A 719 30.85 -8.64 -8.87
C ASP A 719 30.08 -8.23 -7.62
N TYR A 720 28.82 -8.67 -7.53
CA TYR A 720 27.99 -8.49 -6.34
C TYR A 720 27.91 -9.85 -5.63
N PRO A 721 28.80 -10.12 -4.65
CA PRO A 721 28.67 -11.32 -3.84
C PRO A 721 27.29 -11.38 -3.24
N VAL A 722 26.67 -12.56 -3.33
CA VAL A 722 25.39 -12.81 -2.68
C VAL A 722 25.63 -12.99 -1.19
N TYR A 723 24.98 -12.17 -0.38
CA TYR A 723 24.93 -12.30 1.07
C TYR A 723 23.49 -12.49 1.52
N GLU A 724 23.31 -13.22 2.62
CA GLU A 724 22.07 -13.14 3.38
C GLU A 724 22.03 -11.78 4.09
N ILE A 725 20.84 -11.21 4.27
CA ILE A 725 20.64 -9.88 4.85
C ILE A 725 21.24 -9.82 6.27
N ASN A 726 21.17 -10.88 7.06
CA ASN A 726 21.79 -10.89 8.39
C ASN A 726 23.32 -10.69 8.38
N GLN A 727 24.00 -10.99 7.28
CA GLN A 727 25.47 -10.91 7.19
C GLN A 727 25.94 -9.47 7.02
N VAL A 728 25.07 -8.59 6.53
CA VAL A 728 25.36 -7.18 6.27
C VAL A 728 24.72 -6.24 7.29
N ARG A 729 23.96 -6.78 8.25
CA ARG A 729 23.27 -6.02 9.33
C ARG A 729 24.01 -6.00 10.66
N GLY A 730 25.28 -6.36 10.70
CA GLY A 730 26.07 -6.30 11.93
C GLY A 730 26.24 -4.86 12.44
N VAL A 731 25.83 -4.58 13.68
CA VAL A 731 26.03 -3.25 14.32
C VAL A 731 27.05 -3.27 15.46
N ASN A 732 27.73 -2.14 15.63
CA ASN A 732 28.55 -1.90 16.83
C ASN A 732 27.68 -1.39 18.02
N PRO A 733 28.22 -1.27 19.25
CA PRO A 733 27.45 -0.78 20.40
C PRO A 733 26.94 0.67 20.32
N GLN A 734 27.20 1.39 19.22
CA GLN A 734 26.65 2.71 18.93
C GLN A 734 25.51 2.63 17.90
N GLY A 735 25.08 1.43 17.48
CA GLY A 735 24.05 1.24 16.46
C GLY A 735 24.53 1.60 15.06
N VAL A 736 25.84 1.56 14.78
CA VAL A 736 26.37 1.83 13.43
C VAL A 736 26.73 0.52 12.76
N LEU A 737 26.24 0.31 11.54
CA LEU A 737 26.52 -0.85 10.70
C LEU A 737 28.03 -1.01 10.43
N ASP A 738 28.52 -2.24 10.50
CA ASP A 738 29.91 -2.60 10.20
C ASP A 738 30.18 -2.78 8.71
N SER A 739 29.12 -2.96 7.93
CA SER A 739 29.14 -3.30 6.50
C SER A 739 28.85 -2.11 5.58
N ILE A 740 28.76 -0.88 6.12
CA ILE A 740 28.56 0.35 5.33
C ILE A 740 29.61 0.44 4.21
N GLY A 741 29.16 0.68 2.98
CA GLY A 741 30.00 0.77 1.79
C GLY A 741 30.29 -0.58 1.11
N THR A 742 29.72 -1.68 1.61
CA THR A 742 29.90 -3.01 0.99
C THR A 742 28.94 -3.16 -0.19
N ALA A 743 29.48 -3.40 -1.40
CA ALA A 743 28.69 -3.79 -2.56
C ALA A 743 28.28 -5.27 -2.47
N CYS A 744 26.99 -5.55 -2.68
CA CYS A 744 26.47 -6.91 -2.61
C CYS A 744 25.14 -7.07 -3.33
N GLU A 745 24.76 -8.34 -3.53
CA GLU A 745 23.43 -8.73 -3.97
C GLU A 745 22.69 -9.34 -2.79
N LEU A 746 21.55 -8.75 -2.44
CA LEU A 746 20.60 -9.29 -1.46
C LEU A 746 19.40 -9.85 -2.22
N ARG A 747 18.85 -10.96 -1.73
CA ARG A 747 17.69 -11.60 -2.33
C ARG A 747 16.64 -11.75 -1.27
N GLY A 748 15.41 -11.39 -1.59
CA GLY A 748 14.33 -11.47 -0.61
C GLY A 748 12.98 -11.20 -1.22
N ILE A 749 11.99 -11.19 -0.35
CA ILE A 749 10.61 -10.89 -0.65
C ILE A 749 10.31 -9.44 -0.25
N VAL A 750 9.65 -8.73 -1.15
CA VAL A 750 9.22 -7.34 -1.00
C VAL A 750 8.04 -7.26 -0.05
N HIS A 751 8.12 -6.30 0.87
CA HIS A 751 7.10 -5.99 1.87
C HIS A 751 6.79 -4.50 1.86
N GLY A 752 5.50 -4.18 2.05
CA GLY A 752 4.98 -2.82 1.95
C GLY A 752 4.78 -2.36 0.50
N TRP A 753 4.71 -1.05 0.31
CA TRP A 753 4.58 -0.37 -1.00
C TRP A 753 5.75 0.58 -1.21
N ASN A 754 5.74 1.28 -2.35
CA ASN A 754 6.72 2.32 -2.62
C ASN A 754 6.49 3.55 -1.71
N ASP A 755 7.27 3.66 -0.63
CA ASP A 755 7.25 4.79 0.31
C ASP A 755 7.91 6.05 -0.26
N TYR A 756 8.48 5.97 -1.47
CA TYR A 756 9.18 7.08 -2.12
C TYR A 756 8.80 7.20 -3.60
N PRO A 757 7.66 7.85 -3.94
CA PRO A 757 7.12 7.89 -5.31
C PRO A 757 8.02 8.54 -6.37
N SER A 758 9.00 9.36 -5.99
CA SER A 758 9.97 9.96 -6.91
C SER A 758 11.19 9.07 -7.19
N GLY A 759 11.17 7.84 -6.69
CA GLY A 759 12.20 6.82 -6.87
C GLY A 759 11.64 5.48 -6.38
N LEU A 760 12.39 4.80 -5.51
CA LEU A 760 11.96 3.52 -4.97
C LEU A 760 12.32 3.37 -3.50
N GLN A 761 11.36 3.01 -2.65
CA GLN A 761 11.61 2.64 -1.27
C GLN A 761 10.66 1.55 -0.81
N PHE A 762 11.19 0.40 -0.38
CA PHE A 762 10.39 -0.71 0.16
C PHE A 762 11.22 -1.56 1.12
N THR A 763 10.60 -2.49 1.85
CA THR A 763 11.32 -3.40 2.75
C THR A 763 11.58 -4.74 2.06
N LEU A 764 12.84 -5.18 2.05
CA LEU A 764 13.26 -6.48 1.52
C LEU A 764 13.52 -7.44 2.69
N ILE A 765 12.90 -8.62 2.69
CA ILE A 765 13.03 -9.60 3.78
C ILE A 765 13.44 -10.96 3.20
N ASP A 766 14.47 -11.57 3.78
CA ASP A 766 14.85 -12.96 3.51
C ASP A 766 14.58 -13.85 4.74
N GLU A 767 14.95 -15.13 4.67
CA GLU A 767 14.76 -16.07 5.79
C GLU A 767 15.52 -15.66 7.06
N THR A 768 16.52 -14.78 6.94
CA THR A 768 17.48 -14.46 7.99
C THR A 768 17.23 -13.10 8.66
N ASN A 769 16.91 -12.06 7.89
CA ASN A 769 16.66 -10.70 8.37
C ASN A 769 15.93 -9.86 7.30
N GLY A 770 15.55 -8.62 7.62
CA GLY A 770 15.05 -7.65 6.65
C GLY A 770 15.91 -6.39 6.59
N ILE A 771 15.81 -5.65 5.49
CA ILE A 771 16.56 -4.41 5.24
C ILE A 771 15.73 -3.47 4.36
N ASN A 772 15.88 -2.17 4.54
CA ASN A 772 15.25 -1.19 3.65
C ASN A 772 15.98 -1.13 2.30
N ALA A 773 15.26 -1.22 1.19
CA ALA A 773 15.80 -1.04 -0.16
C ALA A 773 15.43 0.36 -0.65
N PHE A 774 16.42 1.17 -1.05
CA PHE A 774 16.21 2.58 -1.36
C PHE A 774 16.93 3.02 -2.65
N SER A 775 16.20 3.74 -3.51
CA SER A 775 16.70 4.45 -4.69
C SER A 775 16.09 5.85 -4.75
N PRO A 776 16.90 6.92 -4.79
CA PRO A 776 16.40 8.29 -4.70
C PRO A 776 15.87 8.87 -6.02
N VAL A 777 16.17 8.25 -7.18
CA VAL A 777 15.86 8.83 -8.50
C VAL A 777 15.33 7.82 -9.51
N ASN A 778 15.63 6.53 -9.34
CA ASN A 778 15.32 5.48 -10.32
C ASN A 778 14.38 4.44 -9.71
N ASP A 779 13.31 4.09 -10.42
CA ASP A 779 12.37 3.03 -10.05
C ASP A 779 12.72 1.67 -10.70
N PHE A 780 13.75 1.64 -11.56
CA PHE A 780 14.17 0.47 -12.35
C PHE A 780 13.05 -0.11 -13.22
N GLY A 781 12.02 0.69 -13.54
CA GLY A 781 10.79 0.22 -14.19
C GLY A 781 10.05 -0.84 -13.37
N TYR A 782 10.22 -0.85 -12.05
CA TYR A 782 9.64 -1.82 -11.13
C TYR A 782 8.55 -1.18 -10.26
N ASP A 783 7.32 -1.66 -10.41
CA ASP A 783 6.22 -1.31 -9.52
C ASP A 783 6.27 -2.19 -8.27
N VAL A 784 6.39 -1.57 -7.08
CA VAL A 784 6.50 -2.30 -5.82
C VAL A 784 5.20 -3.04 -5.51
N VAL A 785 5.26 -4.38 -5.53
CA VAL A 785 4.16 -5.26 -5.11
C VAL A 785 4.64 -6.14 -3.95
N GLU A 786 3.85 -6.15 -2.87
CA GLU A 786 4.13 -7.01 -1.72
C GLU A 786 4.01 -8.50 -2.10
N GLY A 787 4.97 -9.31 -1.65
CA GLY A 787 5.09 -10.71 -2.05
C GLY A 787 5.93 -10.94 -3.31
N ASP A 788 6.53 -9.90 -3.89
CA ASP A 788 7.46 -10.07 -5.00
C ASP A 788 8.84 -10.53 -4.53
N SER A 789 9.44 -11.49 -5.23
CA SER A 789 10.84 -11.85 -5.04
C SER A 789 11.72 -11.01 -5.95
N VAL A 790 12.72 -10.37 -5.37
CA VAL A 790 13.66 -9.51 -6.09
C VAL A 790 15.10 -9.77 -5.66
N ARG A 791 16.03 -9.50 -6.58
CA ARG A 791 17.46 -9.40 -6.30
C ARG A 791 17.85 -7.94 -6.32
N ALA A 792 18.13 -7.41 -5.14
CA ALA A 792 18.60 -6.05 -4.92
C ALA A 792 20.13 -6.03 -4.98
N ARG A 793 20.69 -5.36 -5.99
CA ARG A 793 22.12 -5.10 -6.09
C ARG A 793 22.38 -3.65 -5.73
N GLY A 794 23.41 -3.43 -4.95
CA GLY A 794 23.73 -2.10 -4.49
C GLY A 794 24.76 -2.08 -3.37
N VAL A 795 24.79 -0.96 -2.65
CA VAL A 795 25.77 -0.71 -1.59
C VAL A 795 25.04 -0.53 -0.26
N ILE A 796 25.52 -1.23 0.78
CA ILE A 796 24.99 -1.11 2.14
C ILE A 796 25.23 0.29 2.70
N ASP A 797 24.20 0.89 3.26
CA ASP A 797 24.19 2.22 3.86
C ASP A 797 23.32 2.23 5.13
N GLN A 798 23.32 3.35 5.85
CA GLN A 798 22.49 3.55 7.04
C GLN A 798 21.90 4.96 7.05
N TYR A 799 20.59 5.08 7.27
CA TYR A 799 19.89 6.36 7.31
C TYR A 799 19.08 6.54 8.60
N LEU A 800 19.49 7.48 9.45
CA LEU A 800 18.86 7.75 10.76
C LEU A 800 18.75 6.50 11.65
N GLY A 801 19.78 5.65 11.60
CA GLY A 801 19.82 4.37 12.30
C GLY A 801 19.32 3.19 11.46
N LEU A 802 18.37 3.43 10.54
CA LEU A 802 17.81 2.38 9.69
C LEU A 802 18.86 1.79 8.75
N ALA A 803 19.05 0.48 8.79
CA ALA A 803 19.86 -0.30 7.86
C ALA A 803 19.21 -0.33 6.48
N GLN A 804 19.98 0.03 5.45
CA GLN A 804 19.45 0.06 4.08
C GLN A 804 20.48 -0.42 3.05
N ILE A 805 19.98 -0.87 1.89
CA ILE A 805 20.77 -1.01 0.66
C ILE A 805 20.38 0.12 -0.30
N ARG A 806 21.37 0.90 -0.75
CA ARG A 806 21.18 1.82 -1.87
C ARG A 806 21.21 1.02 -3.16
N LEU A 807 20.07 0.94 -3.82
CA LEU A 807 19.90 0.17 -5.04
C LEU A 807 20.65 0.82 -6.21
N ASP A 808 21.29 -0.05 -6.98
CA ASP A 808 21.95 0.24 -8.25
C ASP A 808 21.28 -0.57 -9.36
N THR A 809 20.93 -1.82 -9.07
CA THR A 809 20.11 -2.64 -9.96
C THR A 809 19.09 -3.42 -9.16
N LEU A 810 17.87 -3.49 -9.67
CA LEU A 810 16.82 -4.34 -9.14
C LEU A 810 16.40 -5.34 -10.20
N ILE A 811 16.43 -6.63 -9.86
CA ILE A 811 16.04 -7.71 -10.77
C ILE A 811 14.82 -8.39 -10.16
N TYR A 812 13.68 -8.27 -10.83
CA TYR A 812 12.46 -8.99 -10.47
C TYR A 812 12.58 -10.48 -10.82
N GLU A 813 12.31 -11.36 -9.84
CA GLU A 813 12.38 -12.82 -10.01
C GLU A 813 11.00 -13.50 -10.05
N GLY A 814 9.97 -12.88 -9.46
CA GLY A 814 8.61 -13.40 -9.47
C GLY A 814 7.71 -12.71 -8.45
N SER A 815 6.42 -13.03 -8.46
CA SER A 815 5.40 -12.45 -7.58
C SER A 815 4.58 -13.54 -6.89
N GLY A 816 3.86 -13.16 -5.83
CA GLY A 816 2.93 -14.03 -5.10
C GLY A 816 3.60 -14.97 -4.09
N PHE A 817 4.81 -14.64 -3.64
CA PHE A 817 5.44 -15.31 -2.51
C PHE A 817 4.75 -14.87 -1.20
N ASP A 818 4.68 -15.78 -0.23
CA ASP A 818 4.10 -15.48 1.07
C ASP A 818 4.91 -14.37 1.76
N SER A 819 4.20 -13.33 2.23
CA SER A 819 4.81 -12.31 3.08
C SER A 819 5.11 -12.89 4.47
N GLU A 820 6.14 -12.35 5.11
CA GLU A 820 6.50 -12.65 6.49
C GLU A 820 5.27 -12.42 7.38
N GLN A 821 4.94 -13.44 8.16
CA GLN A 821 3.85 -13.33 9.13
C GLN A 821 4.27 -12.40 10.28
N PRO A 822 3.39 -11.49 10.74
CA PRO A 822 3.73 -10.56 11.79
C PRO A 822 4.21 -11.24 13.08
N ASN A 823 5.44 -10.96 13.48
CA ASN A 823 6.02 -11.47 14.71
C ASN A 823 5.50 -10.70 15.93
N LEU A 824 4.91 -11.39 16.91
CA LEU A 824 4.47 -10.75 18.15
C LEU A 824 5.68 -10.28 18.96
N VAL A 825 5.78 -8.97 19.19
CA VAL A 825 6.87 -8.36 19.97
C VAL A 825 6.32 -7.55 21.16
N PHE A 826 7.15 -7.41 22.18
CA PHE A 826 6.81 -6.66 23.40
C PHE A 826 7.59 -5.35 23.54
N GLU A 827 8.74 -5.26 22.86
CA GLU A 827 9.62 -4.10 22.78
C GLU A 827 10.16 -4.04 21.35
N LEU A 828 10.49 -2.83 20.88
CA LEU A 828 11.15 -2.64 19.59
C LEU A 828 12.65 -2.40 19.80
N ASP A 829 13.46 -3.09 19.00
CA ASP A 829 14.91 -3.00 18.96
C ASP A 829 15.45 -3.25 17.54
N GLU A 830 16.77 -3.29 17.40
CA GLU A 830 17.47 -3.52 16.13
C GLU A 830 17.03 -4.79 15.40
N GLU A 831 16.66 -5.85 16.14
CA GLU A 831 16.22 -7.13 15.55
C GLU A 831 14.79 -7.04 15.00
N THR A 832 14.00 -6.06 15.47
CA THR A 832 12.65 -5.79 14.96
C THR A 832 12.63 -4.85 13.76
N GLU A 833 13.75 -4.19 13.48
CA GLU A 833 13.87 -3.24 12.38
C GLU A 833 13.82 -3.96 11.02
N SER A 834 13.07 -3.40 10.07
CA SER A 834 12.79 -3.98 8.75
C SER A 834 12.16 -5.38 8.79
N ARG A 835 11.45 -5.72 9.87
CA ARG A 835 10.67 -6.96 10.02
C ARG A 835 9.18 -6.68 10.10
N ILE A 836 8.35 -7.67 9.76
CA ILE A 836 6.92 -7.58 10.02
C ILE A 836 6.67 -7.93 11.49
N ILE A 837 6.16 -6.97 12.24
CA ILE A 837 5.94 -7.06 13.69
C ILE A 837 4.48 -6.82 14.04
N LYS A 838 4.03 -7.37 15.16
CA LYS A 838 2.71 -7.19 15.75
C LYS A 838 2.83 -6.79 17.21
N LEU A 839 2.14 -5.71 17.59
CA LEU A 839 1.95 -5.28 18.96
C LEU A 839 0.49 -5.56 19.36
N LYS A 840 0.32 -6.33 20.44
CA LYS A 840 -0.98 -6.71 20.98
C LYS A 840 -1.45 -5.67 21.99
N CYS A 841 -2.71 -5.24 21.91
CA CYS A 841 -3.35 -4.34 22.87
C CYS A 841 -2.67 -2.97 23.05
N VAL A 842 -2.59 -2.18 21.98
CA VAL A 842 -2.14 -0.78 22.03
C VAL A 842 -3.30 0.20 22.14
N GLU A 843 -3.03 1.38 22.70
CA GLU A 843 -3.96 2.51 22.72
C GLU A 843 -3.25 3.78 22.23
N LEU A 844 -3.99 4.69 21.59
CA LEU A 844 -3.46 6.01 21.23
C LEU A 844 -3.19 6.83 22.50
N VAL A 845 -1.98 7.36 22.66
CA VAL A 845 -1.65 8.26 23.76
C VAL A 845 -2.43 9.58 23.65
N ASN A 846 -2.54 10.09 22.43
CA ASN A 846 -3.23 11.32 22.13
C ASN A 846 -3.95 11.22 20.77
N PRO A 847 -5.29 10.99 20.75
CA PRO A 847 -6.05 10.90 19.51
C PRO A 847 -5.96 12.14 18.60
N ALA A 848 -5.54 13.31 19.11
CA ALA A 848 -5.36 14.51 18.29
C ALA A 848 -4.12 14.47 17.38
N GLU A 849 -3.20 13.52 17.60
CA GLU A 849 -2.04 13.27 16.71
C GLU A 849 -2.42 12.52 15.44
N TRP A 850 -3.62 11.93 15.40
CA TRP A 850 -4.20 11.35 14.19
C TRP A 850 -4.66 12.45 13.22
N THR A 851 -3.69 13.08 12.57
CA THR A 851 -3.91 14.31 11.81
C THR A 851 -4.35 14.08 10.38
N ASN A 852 -4.08 12.91 9.79
CA ASN A 852 -4.25 12.64 8.37
C ASN A 852 -3.57 13.72 7.50
N ALA A 853 -2.38 14.17 7.92
CA ALA A 853 -1.57 15.13 7.17
C ALA A 853 -0.64 14.42 6.18
N THR A 854 -0.52 14.94 4.96
CA THR A 854 0.40 14.44 3.92
C THR A 854 1.86 14.89 4.18
N PRO A 855 2.88 14.12 3.77
CA PRO A 855 2.82 12.83 3.06
C PRO A 855 2.56 11.62 3.97
N GLY A 856 2.41 11.85 5.26
CA GLY A 856 2.12 10.85 6.29
C GLY A 856 2.25 11.51 7.66
N PHE A 857 1.74 10.87 8.71
CA PHE A 857 1.76 11.42 10.06
C PHE A 857 2.23 10.39 11.08
N ASP A 858 2.83 10.88 12.16
CA ASP A 858 3.30 10.06 13.27
C ASP A 858 2.34 10.25 14.46
N VAL A 859 1.97 9.15 15.13
CA VAL A 859 1.09 9.12 16.30
C VAL A 859 1.70 8.23 17.38
N SER A 860 1.70 8.71 18.63
CA SER A 860 2.16 7.92 19.76
C SER A 860 1.13 6.88 20.19
N ILE A 861 1.56 5.61 20.26
CA ILE A 861 0.80 4.49 20.81
C ILE A 861 1.47 3.95 22.06
N THR A 862 0.70 3.36 22.97
CA THR A 862 1.24 2.74 24.18
C THR A 862 0.73 1.33 24.41
N THR A 863 1.63 0.46 24.86
CA THR A 863 1.31 -0.88 25.40
C THR A 863 1.03 -0.86 26.91
N GLY A 864 1.07 0.33 27.52
CA GLY A 864 1.04 0.54 28.97
C GLY A 864 2.41 0.46 29.66
N THR A 865 3.41 -0.16 29.02
CA THR A 865 4.81 -0.23 29.51
C THR A 865 5.78 0.65 28.70
N GLN A 866 5.52 0.80 27.40
CA GLN A 866 6.31 1.62 26.48
C GLN A 866 5.40 2.54 25.66
N GLU A 867 5.97 3.67 25.22
CA GLU A 867 5.39 4.53 24.19
C GLU A 867 6.20 4.31 22.92
N ILE A 868 5.51 4.00 21.83
CA ILE A 868 6.06 3.66 20.53
C ILE A 868 5.48 4.64 19.51
N LEU A 869 6.28 5.08 18.56
CA LEU A 869 5.81 5.93 17.48
C LEU A 869 5.27 5.05 16.34
N MET A 870 3.99 5.20 16.02
CA MET A 870 3.37 4.59 14.86
C MET A 870 3.30 5.62 13.73
N ARG A 871 3.75 5.26 12.53
CA ARG A 871 3.71 6.11 11.34
C ARG A 871 2.65 5.61 10.38
N VAL A 872 1.75 6.48 9.96
CA VAL A 872 0.71 6.19 8.97
C VAL A 872 1.05 6.93 7.69
N ASP A 873 1.32 6.18 6.62
CA ASP A 873 1.66 6.73 5.31
C ASP A 873 0.41 7.08 4.50
N ALA A 874 0.47 8.18 3.72
CA ALA A 874 -0.67 8.64 2.92
C ALA A 874 -1.04 7.72 1.75
N ASN A 875 -0.14 6.80 1.37
CA ASN A 875 -0.37 5.82 0.31
C ASN A 875 -1.18 4.59 0.77
N THR A 876 -1.50 4.48 2.06
CA THR A 876 -2.28 3.37 2.61
C THR A 876 -3.78 3.66 2.66
N ASP A 877 -4.61 2.60 2.63
CA ASP A 877 -6.06 2.69 2.87
C ASP A 877 -6.43 3.05 4.33
N LEU A 878 -5.45 3.06 5.23
CA LEU A 878 -5.54 3.57 6.60
C LEU A 878 -5.53 5.10 6.64
N PHE A 879 -4.91 5.77 5.66
CA PHE A 879 -4.90 7.22 5.60
C PHE A 879 -6.30 7.79 5.36
N GLY A 880 -6.67 8.81 6.14
CA GLY A 880 -8.00 9.42 6.08
C GLY A 880 -9.06 8.69 6.92
N GLN A 881 -8.74 7.52 7.48
CA GLN A 881 -9.62 6.84 8.43
C GLN A 881 -9.71 7.63 9.75
N PRO A 882 -10.83 7.53 10.49
CA PRO A 882 -10.93 8.12 11.82
C PRO A 882 -9.96 7.43 12.81
N ALA A 883 -9.47 8.19 13.78
CA ALA A 883 -8.63 7.64 14.83
C ALA A 883 -9.33 6.48 15.57
N PRO A 884 -8.68 5.32 15.76
CA PRO A 884 -9.23 4.24 16.56
C PRO A 884 -9.48 4.69 18.00
N VAL A 885 -10.63 4.30 18.55
CA VAL A 885 -11.02 4.63 19.92
C VAL A 885 -11.06 3.36 20.74
N GLY A 886 -10.20 3.25 21.75
CA GLY A 886 -10.07 2.06 22.59
C GLY A 886 -8.77 1.31 22.35
N VAL A 887 -8.73 0.06 22.79
CA VAL A 887 -7.56 -0.82 22.71
C VAL A 887 -7.64 -1.64 21.44
N PHE A 888 -6.60 -1.63 20.61
CA PHE A 888 -6.55 -2.36 19.34
C PHE A 888 -5.17 -3.03 19.16
N GLY A 889 -5.08 -3.99 18.26
CA GLY A 889 -3.82 -4.58 17.82
C GLY A 889 -3.30 -3.84 16.60
N VAL A 890 -1.98 -3.73 16.48
CA VAL A 890 -1.33 -3.16 15.30
C VAL A 890 -0.26 -4.12 14.80
N SER A 891 -0.26 -4.38 13.50
CA SER A 891 0.84 -5.00 12.77
C SER A 891 1.46 -3.99 11.82
N GLY A 892 2.69 -4.24 11.38
CA GLY A 892 3.35 -3.35 10.43
C GLY A 892 4.84 -3.62 10.31
N ILE A 893 5.50 -2.81 9.51
CA ILE A 893 6.94 -2.88 9.28
C ILE A 893 7.65 -2.10 10.41
N GLY A 894 8.59 -2.76 11.09
CA GLY A 894 9.45 -2.10 12.06
C GLY A 894 10.47 -1.18 11.38
N GLY A 895 10.73 -0.01 11.95
CA GLY A 895 11.71 0.95 11.43
C GLY A 895 12.45 1.68 12.53
N GLN A 896 13.32 2.62 12.16
CA GLN A 896 14.07 3.45 13.10
C GLN A 896 14.26 4.87 12.57
N ARG A 897 14.09 5.87 13.44
CA ARG A 897 14.41 7.28 13.16
C ARG A 897 15.11 7.92 14.35
N ASP A 898 16.40 7.63 14.49
CA ASP A 898 17.26 8.28 15.47
C ASP A 898 18.24 9.26 14.81
N TYR A 899 18.22 10.51 15.29
CA TYR A 899 19.08 11.59 14.78
C TYR A 899 20.39 11.72 15.55
N ASN A 900 20.51 11.11 16.74
CA ASN A 900 21.62 11.36 17.64
C ASN A 900 22.28 10.06 18.12
N PRO A 901 23.56 9.82 17.78
CA PRO A 901 24.28 8.65 18.29
C PRO A 901 24.30 8.59 19.83
N PRO A 902 24.19 7.39 20.44
CA PRO A 902 24.10 6.07 19.80
C PRO A 902 22.74 5.82 19.16
N LEU A 903 22.73 5.26 17.94
CA LEU A 903 21.55 4.97 17.11
C LEU A 903 20.88 3.68 17.60
N VAL A 904 20.41 3.67 18.84
CA VAL A 904 19.86 2.47 19.50
C VAL A 904 18.46 2.71 20.08
N ASP A 905 17.89 3.88 19.81
CA ASP A 905 16.56 4.31 20.20
C ASP A 905 15.73 4.68 18.95
N GLY A 906 14.55 5.30 19.12
CA GLY A 906 13.80 5.88 17.99
C GLY A 906 13.11 4.87 17.07
N TYR A 907 12.88 3.64 17.53
CA TYR A 907 12.16 2.62 16.76
C TYR A 907 10.70 2.99 16.53
N THR A 908 10.21 2.64 15.35
CA THR A 908 8.87 2.96 14.87
C THR A 908 8.18 1.72 14.32
N ILE A 909 6.85 1.78 14.18
CA ILE A 909 6.07 0.80 13.42
C ILE A 909 5.26 1.52 12.33
N THR A 910 5.26 0.98 11.12
CA THR A 910 4.51 1.52 9.98
C THR A 910 3.48 0.47 9.53
N PRO A 911 2.19 0.63 9.86
CA PRO A 911 1.13 -0.29 9.42
C PRO A 911 0.98 -0.28 7.91
N ARG A 912 0.69 -1.44 7.33
CA ARG A 912 0.57 -1.61 5.87
C ARG A 912 -0.74 -1.15 5.26
N GLY A 913 -1.71 -0.89 6.12
CA GLY A 913 -3.06 -0.56 5.72
C GLY A 913 -4.02 -0.81 6.86
N GLN A 914 -5.31 -0.67 6.56
CA GLN A 914 -6.37 -0.88 7.53
C GLN A 914 -6.41 -2.33 8.04
N PHE A 915 -5.99 -3.28 7.21
CA PHE A 915 -5.92 -4.69 7.57
C PHE A 915 -4.89 -5.00 8.68
N ASP A 916 -3.91 -4.12 8.88
CA ASP A 916 -2.89 -4.25 9.92
C ASP A 916 -3.39 -3.74 11.29
N LEU A 917 -4.58 -3.12 11.35
CA LEU A 917 -5.22 -2.72 12.60
C LEU A 917 -6.39 -3.65 12.91
N THR A 918 -6.46 -4.16 14.14
CA THR A 918 -7.64 -4.89 14.60
C THR A 918 -8.75 -3.93 15.01
N GLU A 919 -10.00 -4.41 15.04
CA GLU A 919 -11.11 -3.63 15.57
C GLU A 919 -10.87 -3.26 17.05
N PRO A 920 -11.02 -1.97 17.44
CA PRO A 920 -10.81 -1.55 18.81
C PRO A 920 -11.86 -2.10 19.77
N VAL A 921 -11.42 -2.50 20.97
CA VAL A 921 -12.29 -2.90 22.08
C VAL A 921 -12.25 -1.88 23.21
N ILE A 922 -13.44 -1.54 23.72
CA ILE A 922 -13.62 -0.67 24.88
C ILE A 922 -14.46 -1.43 25.91
N ALA A 923 -13.91 -1.66 27.10
CA ALA A 923 -14.70 -2.09 28.24
C ALA A 923 -15.34 -0.86 28.90
N ASP A 924 -16.65 -0.88 29.05
CA ASP A 924 -17.37 0.11 29.87
C ASP A 924 -18.63 -0.54 30.45
N PHE A 925 -19.02 -0.10 31.64
CA PHE A 925 -20.26 -0.53 32.24
C PHE A 925 -20.74 0.45 33.31
N ILE A 926 -22.05 0.43 33.56
CA ILE A 926 -22.68 1.20 34.64
C ILE A 926 -23.19 0.23 35.69
N VAL A 927 -22.98 0.53 36.96
CA VAL A 927 -23.56 -0.21 38.09
C VAL A 927 -24.40 0.72 38.97
N VAL A 928 -25.56 0.24 39.41
CA VAL A 928 -26.39 0.96 40.38
C VAL A 928 -25.84 0.78 41.79
N SER A 929 -25.37 1.88 42.39
CA SER A 929 -24.78 1.91 43.74
C SER A 929 -25.39 3.06 44.56
N PRO A 930 -25.69 2.86 45.86
CA PRO A 930 -25.50 1.64 46.64
C PRO A 930 -26.58 0.57 46.37
N TRP A 931 -26.19 -0.70 46.43
CA TRP A 931 -27.08 -1.85 46.39
C TRP A 931 -27.48 -2.27 47.81
N ASP A 932 -28.77 -2.35 48.11
CA ASP A 932 -29.29 -2.57 49.47
C ASP A 932 -29.91 -3.96 49.70
N GLY A 933 -29.73 -4.87 48.73
CA GLY A 933 -30.30 -6.23 48.75
C GLY A 933 -31.83 -6.29 48.69
N SER A 934 -32.53 -5.15 48.67
CA SER A 934 -34.00 -5.09 48.66
C SER A 934 -34.60 -5.05 47.26
N SER A 935 -33.79 -4.71 46.25
CA SER A 935 -34.17 -4.62 44.83
C SER A 935 -33.96 -5.90 44.02
N GLY A 936 -33.36 -6.96 44.59
CA GLY A 936 -33.00 -8.18 43.85
C GLY A 936 -31.52 -8.20 43.46
N VAL A 937 -31.20 -8.74 42.28
CA VAL A 937 -29.82 -8.77 41.73
C VAL A 937 -29.23 -7.36 41.61
N VAL A 938 -27.90 -7.25 41.65
CA VAL A 938 -27.21 -5.99 41.36
C VAL A 938 -27.45 -5.61 39.90
N GLU A 939 -27.94 -4.40 39.64
CA GLU A 939 -28.17 -3.91 38.28
C GLU A 939 -26.85 -3.42 37.69
N VAL A 940 -26.33 -4.19 36.75
CA VAL A 940 -25.14 -3.90 35.95
C VAL A 940 -25.57 -3.77 34.50
N PHE A 941 -25.11 -2.74 33.81
CA PHE A 941 -25.39 -2.49 32.39
C PHE A 941 -24.08 -2.45 31.64
N ASN A 942 -23.86 -3.45 30.78
CA ASN A 942 -22.70 -3.46 29.88
C ASN A 942 -22.84 -2.36 28.84
N MET A 943 -21.81 -1.51 28.73
CA MET A 943 -21.69 -0.41 27.78
C MET A 943 -20.47 -0.60 26.85
N SER A 944 -19.86 -1.78 26.87
CA SER A 944 -18.66 -2.09 26.09
C SER A 944 -18.93 -2.02 24.59
N ALA A 945 -17.91 -1.66 23.82
CA ALA A 945 -17.95 -1.58 22.36
C ALA A 945 -16.83 -2.45 21.75
N GLY A 946 -17.08 -3.02 20.56
CA GLY A 946 -16.10 -3.81 19.82
C GLY A 946 -15.72 -5.14 20.47
N ALA A 947 -16.56 -5.68 21.34
CA ALA A 947 -16.26 -6.88 22.12
C ALA A 947 -16.97 -8.14 21.58
N GLY A 948 -16.22 -9.23 21.35
CA GLY A 948 -16.74 -10.56 21.03
C GLY A 948 -16.95 -11.46 22.25
N GLY A 949 -16.41 -11.09 23.41
CA GLY A 949 -16.54 -11.84 24.66
C GLY A 949 -16.34 -10.98 25.90
N TYR A 950 -16.79 -11.50 27.06
CA TYR A 950 -16.73 -10.79 28.33
C TYR A 950 -16.22 -11.69 29.45
N HIS A 951 -15.53 -11.09 30.42
CA HIS A 951 -15.21 -11.69 31.71
C HIS A 951 -15.46 -10.69 32.83
N TRP A 952 -16.35 -11.04 33.74
CA TRP A 952 -16.69 -10.25 34.91
C TRP A 952 -16.06 -10.86 36.16
N SER A 953 -15.47 -10.02 37.01
CA SER A 953 -15.11 -10.34 38.38
C SER A 953 -15.90 -9.43 39.32
N MET A 954 -16.72 -10.02 40.18
CA MET A 954 -17.65 -9.24 41.02
C MET A 954 -17.00 -8.67 42.29
N GLY A 955 -15.72 -8.98 42.53
CA GLY A 955 -14.96 -8.49 43.68
C GLY A 955 -15.14 -9.30 44.97
N ASP A 956 -16.02 -10.32 44.97
CA ASP A 956 -16.24 -11.25 46.08
C ASP A 956 -15.75 -12.69 45.78
N GLY A 957 -15.13 -12.88 44.61
CA GLY A 957 -14.59 -14.15 44.13
C GLY A 957 -15.45 -14.87 43.09
N GLU A 958 -16.66 -14.40 42.82
CA GLU A 958 -17.48 -14.91 41.71
C GLU A 958 -17.10 -14.27 40.36
N THR A 959 -17.26 -15.05 39.28
CA THR A 959 -16.95 -14.61 37.91
C THR A 959 -18.00 -15.08 36.91
N TYR A 960 -18.15 -14.32 35.82
CA TYR A 960 -19.16 -14.56 34.78
C TYR A 960 -18.59 -14.30 33.38
N THR A 961 -19.19 -14.90 32.35
CA THR A 961 -18.85 -14.67 30.93
C THR A 961 -20.03 -14.15 30.11
N ASP A 962 -21.20 -14.01 30.74
CA ASP A 962 -22.39 -13.44 30.12
C ASP A 962 -22.20 -11.95 29.82
N ASP A 963 -22.86 -11.46 28.77
CA ASP A 963 -22.88 -10.05 28.40
C ASP A 963 -23.38 -9.15 29.55
N THR A 964 -24.45 -9.57 30.23
CA THR A 964 -24.96 -8.89 31.43
C THR A 964 -25.22 -9.92 32.54
N PRO A 965 -24.32 -10.07 33.52
CA PRO A 965 -24.45 -11.11 34.56
C PRO A 965 -25.45 -10.72 35.64
N GLU A 966 -26.13 -11.72 36.20
CA GLU A 966 -26.97 -11.58 37.40
C GLU A 966 -26.16 -11.98 38.64
N HIS A 967 -25.99 -11.06 39.59
CA HIS A 967 -25.22 -11.32 40.82
C HIS A 967 -25.89 -10.73 42.08
N TRP A 968 -25.54 -11.27 43.25
CA TRP A 968 -25.94 -10.74 44.56
C TRP A 968 -24.77 -10.84 45.54
N TYR A 969 -24.50 -9.77 46.28
CA TYR A 969 -23.50 -9.84 47.35
C TYR A 969 -24.12 -10.43 48.59
N SER A 970 -23.47 -11.37 49.28
CA SER A 970 -23.95 -11.95 50.55
C SER A 970 -23.47 -11.23 51.81
N GLU A 971 -22.49 -10.34 51.67
CA GLU A 971 -21.88 -9.58 52.77
C GLU A 971 -22.02 -8.07 52.54
N SER A 972 -22.05 -7.29 53.63
CA SER A 972 -21.93 -5.84 53.54
C SER A 972 -20.48 -5.45 53.29
N GLY A 973 -20.27 -4.50 52.38
CA GLY A 973 -18.93 -4.07 51.99
C GLY A 973 -18.95 -3.25 50.71
N THR A 974 -17.79 -2.70 50.37
CA THR A 974 -17.54 -2.16 49.04
C THR A 974 -16.87 -3.24 48.22
N PHE A 975 -17.46 -3.57 47.07
CA PHE A 975 -16.92 -4.56 46.13
C PHE A 975 -16.55 -3.84 44.84
N THR A 976 -15.38 -4.15 44.30
CA THR A 976 -14.92 -3.61 43.02
C THR A 976 -15.28 -4.59 41.92
N ILE A 977 -16.28 -4.24 41.10
CA ILE A 977 -16.63 -4.99 39.90
C ILE A 977 -15.61 -4.65 38.83
N THR A 978 -15.08 -5.67 38.18
CA THR A 978 -14.15 -5.55 37.06
C THR A 978 -14.74 -6.25 35.85
N LEU A 979 -14.94 -5.51 34.76
CA LEU A 979 -15.31 -6.03 33.45
C LEU A 979 -14.06 -6.07 32.57
N THR A 980 -13.77 -7.23 32.00
CA THR A 980 -12.79 -7.39 30.92
C THR A 980 -13.56 -7.73 29.64
N ALA A 981 -13.50 -6.85 28.65
CA ALA A 981 -14.10 -7.06 27.34
C ALA A 981 -13.01 -7.50 26.35
N PHE A 982 -13.24 -8.58 25.61
CA PHE A 982 -12.31 -9.13 24.61
C PHE A 982 -12.78 -8.72 23.22
N SER A 983 -11.86 -8.29 22.35
CA SER A 983 -12.15 -7.98 20.95
C SER A 983 -12.74 -9.18 20.20
N GLU A 984 -13.37 -8.96 19.05
CA GLU A 984 -14.01 -10.02 18.28
C GLU A 984 -13.06 -11.15 17.84
N ASP A 985 -11.80 -10.82 17.58
CA ASP A 985 -10.72 -11.78 17.27
C ASP A 985 -10.10 -12.44 18.51
N GLY A 986 -10.49 -12.00 19.72
CA GLY A 986 -9.95 -12.47 20.99
C GLY A 986 -8.51 -12.03 21.27
N GLU A 987 -7.93 -11.18 20.43
CA GLU A 987 -6.54 -10.75 20.55
C GLU A 987 -6.38 -9.61 21.54
N CYS A 988 -7.32 -8.68 21.60
CA CYS A 988 -7.24 -7.55 22.51
C CYS A 988 -8.22 -7.65 23.66
N SER A 989 -7.86 -7.03 24.78
CA SER A 989 -8.79 -6.87 25.91
C SER A 989 -8.71 -5.49 26.50
N SER A 990 -9.87 -4.93 26.83
CA SER A 990 -10.00 -3.69 27.59
C SER A 990 -10.62 -4.00 28.95
N GLN A 991 -10.30 -3.20 29.98
CA GLN A 991 -10.80 -3.41 31.33
C GLN A 991 -11.41 -2.14 31.91
N ALA A 992 -12.59 -2.27 32.52
CA ALA A 992 -13.24 -1.22 33.29
C ALA A 992 -13.51 -1.71 34.72
N THR A 993 -13.48 -0.78 35.67
CA THR A 993 -13.77 -1.06 37.09
C THR A 993 -14.74 -0.04 37.67
N ASN A 994 -15.72 -0.50 38.43
CA ASN A 994 -16.59 0.35 39.25
C ASN A 994 -16.84 -0.28 40.62
N ASP A 995 -16.93 0.57 41.63
CA ASP A 995 -17.25 0.14 42.99
C ASP A 995 -18.76 0.12 43.23
N VAL A 996 -19.25 -0.98 43.80
CA VAL A 996 -20.60 -1.09 44.32
C VAL A 996 -20.57 -1.22 45.84
N ILE A 997 -21.40 -0.42 46.51
CA ILE A 997 -21.54 -0.49 47.97
C ILE A 997 -22.73 -1.39 48.27
N SER A 998 -22.45 -2.57 48.84
CA SER A 998 -23.44 -3.52 49.34
C SER A 998 -23.79 -3.19 50.79
N ASN A 999 -25.02 -2.72 51.01
CA ASN A 999 -25.55 -2.39 52.33
C ASN A 999 -26.43 -3.52 52.86
N TRP A 1000 -25.82 -4.59 53.38
CA TRP A 1000 -26.55 -5.52 54.23
C TRP A 1000 -26.87 -4.88 55.58
N VAL A 1001 -28.16 -4.77 55.89
CA VAL A 1001 -28.59 -4.68 57.28
C VAL A 1001 -28.74 -6.11 57.77
N SER A 1002 -27.67 -6.67 58.35
CA SER A 1002 -27.74 -8.01 58.93
C SER A 1002 -28.78 -8.03 60.06
N VAL A 1003 -29.53 -9.13 60.17
CA VAL A 1003 -30.33 -9.41 61.38
C VAL A 1003 -29.41 -9.64 62.60
N GLU A 1004 -28.12 -9.90 62.38
CA GLU A 1004 -27.12 -10.08 63.42
C GLU A 1004 -26.62 -8.74 64.03
N ASP A 1005 -26.78 -7.60 63.33
CA ASP A 1005 -26.68 -6.26 63.94
C ASP A 1005 -27.91 -5.92 64.81
N PHE A 1006 -28.93 -6.78 64.84
CA PHE A 1006 -29.99 -6.78 65.85
C PHE A 1006 -29.70 -7.69 67.05
N GLU A 1007 -28.66 -8.54 67.00
CA GLU A 1007 -28.29 -9.46 68.08
C GLU A 1007 -27.13 -8.98 68.96
N SER A 1008 -26.73 -7.71 68.87
CA SER A 1008 -25.87 -7.09 69.89
C SER A 1008 -26.69 -6.54 71.07
N GLY A 1009 -27.30 -7.45 71.84
CA GLY A 1009 -27.57 -7.23 73.28
C GLY A 1009 -28.88 -6.56 73.71
N ILE A 1010 -29.93 -6.55 72.88
CA ILE A 1010 -31.24 -6.02 73.27
C ILE A 1010 -32.25 -7.14 73.55
N GLY A 1011 -32.87 -7.13 74.72
CA GLY A 1011 -33.94 -8.10 75.03
C GLY A 1011 -35.16 -7.91 74.12
N GLU A 1012 -35.92 -8.98 73.91
CA GLU A 1012 -37.18 -8.91 73.16
C GLU A 1012 -38.30 -8.32 74.02
N ALA A 1013 -39.16 -7.53 73.39
CA ALA A 1013 -40.34 -6.98 74.04
C ALA A 1013 -41.61 -7.26 73.25
N LEU A 1014 -42.62 -7.85 73.92
CA LEU A 1014 -43.88 -8.28 73.33
C LEU A 1014 -45.04 -7.43 73.85
N ALA A 1015 -45.87 -6.91 72.96
CA ALA A 1015 -47.05 -6.12 73.29
C ALA A 1015 -48.34 -6.86 72.94
N TYR A 1016 -49.22 -7.08 73.93
CA TYR A 1016 -50.52 -7.73 73.68
C TYR A 1016 -51.66 -7.17 74.57
N PRO A 1017 -52.90 -7.11 74.04
CA PRO A 1017 -53.25 -7.28 72.62
C PRO A 1017 -52.71 -6.13 71.77
N ASN A 1018 -52.28 -6.44 70.55
CA ASN A 1018 -51.86 -5.45 69.56
C ASN A 1018 -52.46 -5.86 68.21
N PRO A 1019 -53.42 -5.11 67.63
CA PRO A 1019 -53.84 -3.75 67.97
C PRO A 1019 -54.56 -3.60 69.33
N THR A 1020 -54.55 -2.39 69.91
CA THR A 1020 -55.24 -2.03 71.16
C THR A 1020 -56.14 -0.81 70.97
N SER A 1021 -57.19 -0.67 71.79
CA SER A 1021 -58.00 0.54 71.90
C SER A 1021 -58.09 1.05 73.36
N SER A 1022 -57.29 0.45 74.26
CA SER A 1022 -57.29 0.70 75.71
C SER A 1022 -55.94 0.29 76.33
N GLU A 1023 -55.93 -0.29 77.53
CA GLU A 1023 -54.70 -0.79 78.15
C GLU A 1023 -54.05 -1.94 77.35
N GLN A 1024 -52.73 -1.89 77.23
CA GLN A 1024 -51.91 -2.92 76.61
C GLN A 1024 -50.81 -3.37 77.59
N LEU A 1025 -50.53 -4.67 77.62
CA LEU A 1025 -49.42 -5.23 78.40
C LEU A 1025 -48.18 -5.34 77.51
N ILE A 1026 -47.07 -4.81 78.00
CA ILE A 1026 -45.74 -4.94 77.42
C ILE A 1026 -44.92 -5.88 78.31
N GLU A 1027 -44.39 -6.96 77.73
CA GLU A 1027 -43.52 -7.92 78.40
C GLU A 1027 -42.12 -7.87 77.81
N PHE A 1028 -41.09 -7.94 78.65
CA PHE A 1028 -39.69 -7.86 78.29
C PHE A 1028 -39.00 -9.17 78.69
N SER A 1029 -38.22 -9.78 77.79
CA SER A 1029 -37.63 -11.12 77.97
C SER A 1029 -36.34 -11.17 78.82
N GLY A 1030 -35.89 -10.04 79.38
CA GLY A 1030 -34.62 -9.89 80.11
C GLY A 1030 -34.74 -9.47 81.60
N GLU A 1031 -33.76 -8.75 82.15
CA GLU A 1031 -33.70 -8.36 83.58
C GLU A 1031 -34.72 -7.28 84.02
N GLY A 1032 -35.56 -6.80 83.11
CA GLY A 1032 -36.55 -5.75 83.35
C GLY A 1032 -36.05 -4.35 83.03
N VAL A 1033 -36.99 -3.45 82.75
CA VAL A 1033 -36.74 -2.08 82.28
C VAL A 1033 -37.06 -1.06 83.37
N GLU A 1034 -36.25 0.01 83.44
CA GLU A 1034 -36.46 1.15 84.34
C GLU A 1034 -36.90 2.41 83.58
N PHE A 1035 -36.88 2.38 82.25
CA PHE A 1035 -37.21 3.53 81.41
C PHE A 1035 -37.89 3.12 80.10
N ILE A 1036 -38.93 3.86 79.72
CA ILE A 1036 -39.65 3.67 78.46
C ILE A 1036 -40.00 5.02 77.80
N GLN A 1037 -40.03 5.03 76.48
CA GLN A 1037 -40.47 6.16 75.66
C GLN A 1037 -41.40 5.69 74.53
N ILE A 1038 -42.33 6.54 74.10
CA ILE A 1038 -43.26 6.26 73.01
C ILE A 1038 -43.22 7.43 72.03
N PHE A 1039 -43.14 7.13 70.75
CA PHE A 1039 -43.11 8.08 69.64
C PHE A 1039 -44.28 7.84 68.69
N ASP A 1040 -44.77 8.89 68.03
CA ASP A 1040 -45.67 8.75 66.90
C ASP A 1040 -44.93 8.41 65.59
N THR A 1041 -45.67 8.18 64.50
CA THR A 1041 -45.09 7.89 63.18
C THR A 1041 -44.23 9.02 62.59
N LYS A 1042 -44.29 10.23 63.15
CA LYS A 1042 -43.47 11.38 62.74
C LYS A 1042 -42.21 11.52 63.60
N GLY A 1043 -42.00 10.63 64.57
CA GLY A 1043 -40.85 10.65 65.48
C GLY A 1043 -41.01 11.60 66.68
N SER A 1044 -42.21 12.16 66.91
CA SER A 1044 -42.45 13.03 68.07
C SER A 1044 -42.67 12.20 69.34
N THR A 1045 -42.00 12.53 70.44
CA THR A 1045 -42.18 11.83 71.73
C THR A 1045 -43.56 12.15 72.32
N ILE A 1046 -44.38 11.11 72.48
CA ILE A 1046 -45.72 11.18 73.07
C ILE A 1046 -45.67 10.88 74.58
N LEU A 1047 -44.80 9.96 75.00
CA LEU A 1047 -44.64 9.59 76.40
C LEU A 1047 -43.18 9.25 76.70
N SER A 1048 -42.68 9.63 77.88
CA SER A 1048 -41.31 9.33 78.33
C SER A 1048 -41.28 9.27 79.85
N ASN A 1049 -41.16 8.06 80.40
CA ASN A 1049 -41.31 7.82 81.84
C ASN A 1049 -40.25 6.87 82.40
N GLN A 1050 -39.81 7.19 83.62
CA GLN A 1050 -39.05 6.28 84.49
C GLN A 1050 -40.03 5.39 85.25
N ILE A 1051 -39.78 4.09 85.29
CA ILE A 1051 -40.64 3.06 85.89
C ILE A 1051 -39.80 2.18 86.83
N PRO A 1052 -40.41 1.55 87.86
CA PRO A 1052 -39.70 0.58 88.69
C PRO A 1052 -39.22 -0.60 87.82
N LYS A 1053 -38.00 -1.10 88.06
CA LYS A 1053 -37.42 -2.23 87.31
C LYS A 1053 -38.40 -3.41 87.27
N THR A 1054 -38.96 -3.67 86.08
CA THR A 1054 -39.97 -4.71 85.87
C THR A 1054 -39.87 -5.28 84.47
N ASN A 1055 -40.25 -6.55 84.34
CA ASN A 1055 -40.29 -7.25 83.06
C ASN A 1055 -41.68 -7.15 82.42
N ARG A 1056 -42.66 -6.57 83.11
CA ARG A 1056 -44.04 -6.43 82.63
C ARG A 1056 -44.59 -5.06 83.01
N VAL A 1057 -45.07 -4.31 82.03
CA VAL A 1057 -45.60 -2.96 82.19
C VAL A 1057 -46.97 -2.88 81.52
N LYS A 1058 -47.96 -2.32 82.20
CA LYS A 1058 -49.25 -1.98 81.58
C LYS A 1058 -49.29 -0.50 81.25
N LEU A 1059 -49.64 -0.19 80.01
CA LEU A 1059 -49.74 1.17 79.50
C LEU A 1059 -51.15 1.41 78.95
N ASP A 1060 -51.73 2.56 79.27
CA ASP A 1060 -53.06 2.95 78.82
C ASP A 1060 -52.96 3.81 77.55
N PHE A 1061 -53.54 3.31 76.46
CA PHE A 1061 -53.59 3.98 75.16
C PHE A 1061 -54.96 4.58 74.85
N SER A 1062 -55.91 4.57 75.80
CA SER A 1062 -57.28 5.06 75.58
C SER A 1062 -57.36 6.55 75.20
N SER A 1063 -56.35 7.34 75.57
CA SER A 1063 -56.26 8.76 75.23
C SER A 1063 -55.41 9.06 73.99
N PHE A 1064 -54.83 8.04 73.35
CA PHE A 1064 -54.00 8.20 72.16
C PHE A 1064 -54.90 8.28 70.92
N GLU A 1065 -54.50 9.06 69.93
CA GLU A 1065 -55.21 9.07 68.64
C GLU A 1065 -55.00 7.74 67.91
N LYS A 1066 -55.90 7.42 66.97
CA LYS A 1066 -55.80 6.19 66.18
C LYS A 1066 -54.58 6.27 65.27
N GLY A 1067 -53.69 5.30 65.34
CA GLY A 1067 -52.43 5.34 64.61
C GLY A 1067 -51.41 4.29 65.06
N VAL A 1068 -50.23 4.34 64.45
CA VAL A 1068 -49.10 3.49 64.81
C VAL A 1068 -48.12 4.29 65.65
N TYR A 1069 -47.71 3.72 66.78
CA TYR A 1069 -46.75 4.30 67.71
C TYR A 1069 -45.57 3.36 67.90
N THR A 1070 -44.40 3.91 68.19
CA THR A 1070 -43.18 3.13 68.45
C THR A 1070 -42.79 3.31 69.90
N LEU A 1071 -42.80 2.23 70.68
CA LEU A 1071 -42.29 2.19 72.04
C LEU A 1071 -40.83 1.76 72.03
N ILE A 1072 -39.97 2.51 72.72
CA ILE A 1072 -38.55 2.20 72.91
C ILE A 1072 -38.29 2.05 74.40
N ALA A 1073 -37.55 1.01 74.78
CA ALA A 1073 -37.04 0.81 76.14
C ALA A 1073 -35.54 0.53 76.08
N GLU A 1074 -34.79 1.05 77.05
CA GLU A 1074 -33.33 0.95 77.05
C GLU A 1074 -32.89 -0.52 77.13
N GLY A 1075 -32.09 -0.96 76.16
CA GLY A 1075 -31.63 -2.34 76.07
C GLY A 1075 -32.68 -3.33 75.54
N TYR A 1076 -33.74 -2.87 74.85
CA TYR A 1076 -34.75 -3.74 74.23
C TYR A 1076 -35.15 -3.25 72.82
N SER A 1077 -35.60 -4.18 71.98
CA SER A 1077 -36.10 -3.88 70.63
C SER A 1077 -37.31 -2.94 70.67
N ALA A 1078 -37.36 -1.97 69.76
CA ALA A 1078 -38.50 -1.07 69.64
C ALA A 1078 -39.77 -1.82 69.20
N ILE A 1079 -40.91 -1.54 69.84
CA ILE A 1079 -42.18 -2.23 69.57
C ILE A 1079 -43.15 -1.28 68.89
N ARG A 1080 -43.76 -1.73 67.79
CA ARG A 1080 -44.86 -0.99 67.15
C ARG A 1080 -46.19 -1.32 67.82
N ILE A 1081 -46.90 -0.29 68.28
CA ILE A 1081 -48.21 -0.39 68.91
C ILE A 1081 -49.24 0.24 67.98
N ILE A 1082 -50.26 -0.52 67.62
CA ILE A 1082 -51.34 -0.05 66.75
C ILE A 1082 -52.53 0.31 67.65
N VAL A 1083 -52.89 1.59 67.69
CA VAL A 1083 -54.06 2.10 68.43
C VAL A 1083 -55.23 2.26 67.46
N GLN A 1084 -56.36 1.60 67.74
CA GLN A 1084 -57.55 1.53 66.87
C GLN A 1084 -58.75 2.33 67.34
#